data_AF-A0A9K3PNP0-F1
#
_entry.id   AF-A0A9K3PNP0-F1
#
_cell.length_a   1.000
_cell.length_b   1.000
_cell.length_c   1.000
_cell.angle_alpha   90.00
_cell.angle_beta   90.00
_cell.angle_gamma   90.00
#
_symmetry.space_group_name_H-M   'P 1'
#
loop_
_entity.id
_entity.type
_entity.pdbx_description
1 polymer ?
#
loop_
_entity_poly.entity_id
_entity_poly.type
_entity_poly.pdbx_seq_one_letter_code
_entity_poly.pdbx_strand_id
1 'polypeptide(L)'
;MILERFCNESRSLFIPFIISNDTCFISLSIYIFYPTDISEKMMRMIKFYRSVLLFLLSQGSLDVVAGPIPDASMAKSRTLEEFQAAQAHYSAAQSGEVDPTNKWHQRNLHRRKQQQRKLEDDEDDNSITPIGPKLAGEYDGGMPGFYHGVASGDPLPNAIILWTRYTPLSEDDVVDIELRMAKIDDNLPMDDHLDPEQNPNIKRAVVSTSVQDDWVVKVDVQGLEPATKYLFAFVAITDGESPTTSRVGMTRTAPAVDDDTLEQVQFAVFSCAHFSNGYFHAYDIASTLSDIDFWIHMGDYIYEYGTYSTYATDAPERHELTDPIWEIVDLNDYRRRYAQYHTDEGLLNLRARAPLLSTWDDHETTNDSHGDGNPATSGAENHQPTCPVNRTSPDEEKEAANCDRDEGSIDVRMNHAAQAYMEWMPIRKGPFGTMGFVETDLTQVIEWGNLATVVMLDTRMTSRSAEPTGSSTFGMFGPAFATTDVSLYTEEPLASQFQEIHTQVMEEINNPDYTMIGSPKVSFLEETFAASKAAGKPWQIFGCATMMGPSVLPNPSTMARFASSPEAQAATQALMDAALPSDDLALFRAAVAMSHTMTPWNLDDYNGFGYERKAILDMFRDSANNGIILGGDLHDNWAWEMYEGGAFDGNKTVAINLGAPGVTSPGWGSSFQPLFASINEIVGGDAEVYEMVNAAFEDANPGLVYGDVGKKGFFVVTLQKAEANIEYYGMSPTEILVDYETARAANGDSVTAAYSCGARLISTAGEPGSLVESNDGCITMFESERPALWDVPVPLSTSIDGVPTIEGCGADACIFQDTSKETPSSEETPSSEATPPPEEIPSSEETPPPVDTPANTGNEASAGICFFVVGMIPFVVILLAGGFVLL
;
A
#
# COMPACT_ATOMS: atom_id res chain seq x y z
N MET A 1 17.48 -29.56 43.79
CA MET A 1 17.23 -30.74 42.93
C MET A 1 16.44 -30.39 41.66
N ILE A 2 15.30 -29.67 41.70
CA ILE A 2 14.66 -29.17 40.45
C ILE A 2 15.55 -28.12 39.73
N LEU A 3 16.28 -27.30 40.49
CA LEU A 3 17.20 -26.28 39.96
C LEU A 3 18.50 -26.80 39.30
N GLU A 4 18.97 -28.01 39.60
CA GLU A 4 20.19 -28.56 38.96
C GLU A 4 19.91 -29.17 37.59
N ARG A 5 18.64 -29.49 37.28
CA ARG A 5 18.24 -30.02 35.98
C ARG A 5 17.96 -28.93 34.95
N PHE A 6 17.56 -27.74 35.40
CA PHE A 6 17.24 -26.59 34.53
C PHE A 6 18.48 -25.84 34.02
N CYS A 7 19.59 -25.85 34.76
CA CYS A 7 20.81 -25.11 34.38
C CYS A 7 21.60 -25.73 33.22
N ASN A 8 21.27 -26.94 32.76
CA ASN A 8 21.98 -27.56 31.62
C ASN A 8 21.30 -27.29 30.26
N GLU A 9 20.10 -26.71 30.22
CA GLU A 9 19.32 -26.64 28.97
C GLU A 9 18.73 -25.25 28.66
N SER A 10 19.05 -24.18 29.40
CA SER A 10 18.52 -22.84 29.08
C SER A 10 19.49 -21.69 29.41
N ARG A 11 19.66 -20.75 28.46
CA ARG A 11 20.57 -19.58 28.51
C ARG A 11 19.97 -18.33 29.20
N SER A 12 18.81 -18.46 29.84
CA SER A 12 18.16 -17.36 30.56
C SER A 12 17.27 -17.90 31.68
N LEU A 13 17.25 -17.22 32.82
CA LEU A 13 16.41 -17.55 33.98
C LEU A 13 15.54 -16.34 34.33
N PHE A 14 14.22 -16.50 34.18
CA PHE A 14 13.22 -15.49 34.52
C PHE A 14 12.56 -15.84 35.86
N ILE A 15 12.56 -14.89 36.81
CA ILE A 15 11.85 -15.06 38.09
C ILE A 15 11.12 -13.75 38.43
N PRO A 16 9.78 -13.70 38.28
CA PRO A 16 9.00 -12.51 38.65
C PRO A 16 8.67 -12.51 40.15
N PHE A 17 8.67 -11.32 40.76
CA PHE A 17 8.11 -11.08 42.10
C PHE A 17 7.13 -9.90 42.04
N ILE A 18 5.97 -10.05 42.68
CA ILE A 18 4.99 -8.98 42.87
C ILE A 18 4.96 -8.65 44.37
N ILE A 19 5.19 -7.38 44.72
CA ILE A 19 5.07 -6.89 46.10
C ILE A 19 3.98 -5.83 46.10
N SER A 20 2.98 -6.01 46.97
CA SER A 20 1.87 -5.08 47.15
C SER A 20 1.71 -4.70 48.62
N ASN A 21 1.40 -3.43 48.87
CA ASN A 21 0.66 -2.99 50.05
C ASN A 21 -0.22 -1.78 49.67
N ASP A 22 -1.21 -1.45 50.52
CA ASP A 22 -2.39 -0.61 50.29
C ASP A 22 -2.19 0.79 49.67
N THR A 23 -0.95 1.24 49.40
CA THR A 23 -0.67 2.55 48.81
C THR A 23 0.43 2.60 47.75
N CYS A 24 1.02 1.48 47.28
CA CYS A 24 1.95 1.50 46.15
C CYS A 24 2.18 0.13 45.50
N PHE A 25 2.35 0.11 44.16
CA PHE A 25 2.75 -1.06 43.37
C PHE A 25 4.22 -0.95 42.96
N ILE A 26 5.02 -1.99 43.21
CA ILE A 26 6.38 -2.09 42.65
C ILE A 26 6.52 -3.46 41.99
N SER A 27 6.73 -3.44 40.67
CA SER A 27 7.21 -4.60 39.91
C SER A 27 8.73 -4.57 39.90
N LEU A 28 9.38 -5.68 40.27
CA LEU A 28 10.83 -5.82 40.16
C LEU A 28 11.15 -7.02 39.27
N SER A 29 11.68 -6.74 38.08
CA SER A 29 12.16 -7.76 37.14
C SER A 29 13.68 -7.82 37.20
N ILE A 30 14.23 -8.99 37.52
CA ILE A 30 15.68 -9.21 37.50
C ILE A 30 16.02 -10.08 36.29
N TYR A 31 16.72 -9.49 35.33
CA TYR A 31 17.28 -10.17 34.17
C TYR A 31 18.75 -10.54 34.44
N ILE A 32 19.11 -11.80 34.21
CA ILE A 32 20.51 -12.25 34.30
C ILE A 32 20.87 -12.93 32.98
N PHE A 33 21.72 -12.26 32.19
CA PHE A 33 22.33 -12.79 30.97
C PHE A 33 23.77 -13.24 31.26
N TYR A 34 24.18 -14.40 30.74
CA TYR A 34 25.56 -14.90 30.90
C TYR A 34 26.30 -14.90 29.55
N PRO A 35 27.52 -14.34 29.48
CA PRO A 35 28.57 -14.80 28.57
C PRO A 35 29.34 -15.96 29.23
N THR A 36 29.96 -16.80 28.42
CA THR A 36 30.37 -18.19 28.63
C THR A 36 31.45 -18.51 29.69
N ASP A 37 31.60 -17.76 30.79
CA ASP A 37 32.48 -18.21 31.90
C ASP A 37 32.06 -17.71 33.30
N ILE A 38 31.89 -18.65 34.25
CA ILE A 38 31.35 -18.40 35.61
C ILE A 38 32.47 -17.95 36.55
N SER A 39 32.57 -16.63 36.82
CA SER A 39 33.57 -16.11 37.77
C SER A 39 33.14 -16.19 39.25
N GLU A 40 34.13 -16.30 40.15
CA GLU A 40 33.96 -16.39 41.62
C GLU A 40 33.22 -15.19 42.24
N LYS A 41 33.17 -14.04 41.54
CA LYS A 41 32.40 -12.85 41.93
C LYS A 41 30.89 -13.08 41.84
N MET A 42 30.42 -13.89 40.89
CA MET A 42 29.00 -14.17 40.68
C MET A 42 28.39 -15.04 41.79
N MET A 43 29.18 -16.01 42.28
CA MET A 43 28.79 -16.83 43.44
C MET A 43 28.68 -16.03 44.74
N ARG A 44 29.34 -14.87 44.85
CA ARG A 44 29.16 -13.94 45.99
C ARG A 44 27.86 -13.13 45.86
N MET A 45 27.50 -12.74 44.64
CA MET A 45 26.25 -12.01 44.36
C MET A 45 25.01 -12.86 44.64
N ILE A 46 25.01 -14.13 44.20
CA ILE A 46 23.90 -15.07 44.43
C ILE A 46 23.71 -15.33 45.94
N LYS A 47 24.82 -15.47 46.69
CA LYS A 47 24.78 -15.62 48.15
C LYS A 47 24.25 -14.36 48.86
N PHE A 48 24.52 -13.18 48.31
CA PHE A 48 24.00 -11.91 48.81
C PHE A 48 22.47 -11.83 48.62
N TYR A 49 21.96 -12.03 47.40
CA TYR A 49 20.51 -11.96 47.12
C TYR A 49 19.69 -13.02 47.84
N ARG A 50 20.22 -14.25 47.98
CA ARG A 50 19.58 -15.30 48.79
C ARG A 50 19.46 -14.90 50.26
N SER A 51 20.43 -14.17 50.79
CA SER A 51 20.42 -13.71 52.19
C SER A 51 19.40 -12.57 52.40
N VAL A 52 19.21 -11.71 51.40
CA VAL A 52 18.20 -10.64 51.40
C VAL A 52 16.78 -11.24 51.35
N LEU A 53 16.55 -12.24 50.49
CA LEU A 53 15.24 -12.88 50.36
C LEU A 53 14.83 -13.64 51.63
N LEU A 54 15.76 -14.35 52.27
CA LEU A 54 15.52 -15.03 53.54
C LEU A 54 15.30 -14.05 54.70
N PHE A 55 15.94 -12.88 54.67
CA PHE A 55 15.70 -11.82 55.64
C PHE A 55 14.29 -11.24 55.51
N LEU A 56 13.82 -10.96 54.29
CA LEU A 56 12.48 -10.40 54.02
C LEU A 56 11.35 -11.37 54.41
N LEU A 57 11.50 -12.67 54.11
CA LEU A 57 10.54 -13.70 54.52
C LEU A 57 10.48 -13.90 56.04
N SER A 58 11.57 -13.61 56.76
CA SER A 58 11.61 -13.71 58.23
C SER A 58 10.88 -12.59 58.97
N GLN A 59 10.46 -11.52 58.28
CA GLN A 59 9.74 -10.38 58.87
C GLN A 59 8.20 -10.55 58.92
N GLY A 60 7.65 -11.65 58.38
CA GLY A 60 6.28 -12.11 58.69
C GLY A 60 5.11 -11.24 58.19
N SER A 61 5.15 -10.70 56.97
CA SER A 61 4.06 -9.84 56.45
C SER A 61 3.70 -10.12 54.98
N LEU A 62 3.12 -11.29 54.67
CA LEU A 62 2.51 -11.59 53.36
C LEU A 62 1.47 -12.73 53.50
N ASP A 63 0.22 -12.46 53.12
CA ASP A 63 -0.88 -13.44 52.97
C ASP A 63 -1.41 -13.42 51.52
N VAL A 64 -1.91 -14.57 51.02
CA VAL A 64 -2.46 -14.75 49.66
C VAL A 64 -3.96 -15.03 49.73
N VAL A 65 -4.81 -14.29 49.00
CA VAL A 65 -6.28 -14.47 48.99
C VAL A 65 -6.85 -14.44 47.56
N ALA A 66 -7.82 -15.32 47.26
CA ALA A 66 -8.61 -15.41 46.03
C ALA A 66 -10.05 -14.86 46.23
N GLY A 67 -10.64 -14.20 45.22
CA GLY A 67 -11.91 -13.45 45.29
C GLY A 67 -13.11 -14.00 44.46
N PRO A 68 -14.34 -13.39 44.56
CA PRO A 68 -15.65 -14.07 44.39
C PRO A 68 -16.57 -13.61 43.22
N ILE A 69 -17.72 -14.31 43.09
CA ILE A 69 -18.77 -14.34 42.02
C ILE A 69 -19.83 -13.20 42.10
N PRO A 70 -20.38 -12.67 40.97
CA PRO A 70 -21.56 -11.77 40.96
C PRO A 70 -22.91 -12.39 40.50
N ASP A 71 -23.97 -11.57 40.66
CA ASP A 71 -25.38 -11.86 41.07
C ASP A 71 -26.45 -11.99 39.95
N ALA A 72 -27.63 -12.52 40.31
CA ALA A 72 -28.64 -13.19 39.47
C ALA A 72 -29.92 -12.36 39.13
N SER A 73 -29.81 -11.09 38.69
CA SER A 73 -30.99 -10.21 38.53
C SER A 73 -31.38 -9.74 37.11
N MET A 74 -30.82 -10.30 36.02
CA MET A 74 -31.13 -9.89 34.64
C MET A 74 -31.93 -10.89 33.79
N ALA A 75 -32.98 -11.51 34.33
CA ALA A 75 -33.79 -12.48 33.55
C ALA A 75 -35.30 -12.24 33.66
N LYS A 76 -35.87 -11.39 32.79
CA LYS A 76 -37.31 -11.43 32.45
C LYS A 76 -37.60 -10.98 31.01
N SER A 77 -37.41 -11.88 30.06
CA SER A 77 -38.34 -12.25 28.97
C SER A 77 -37.57 -12.80 27.76
N ARG A 78 -37.30 -14.11 27.77
CA ARG A 78 -36.93 -14.97 26.64
C ARG A 78 -36.97 -16.42 27.17
N THR A 79 -37.36 -17.37 26.33
CA THR A 79 -37.60 -18.77 26.72
C THR A 79 -36.29 -19.48 27.12
N LEU A 80 -36.37 -20.60 27.85
CA LEU A 80 -35.20 -21.34 28.34
C LEU A 80 -34.28 -21.85 27.21
N GLU A 81 -34.84 -22.13 26.03
CA GLU A 81 -34.08 -22.51 24.82
C GLU A 81 -33.37 -21.32 24.18
N GLU A 82 -34.00 -20.13 24.13
CA GLU A 82 -33.35 -18.88 23.70
C GLU A 82 -32.27 -18.45 24.71
N PHE A 83 -32.48 -18.71 26.00
CA PHE A 83 -31.48 -18.48 27.04
C PHE A 83 -30.30 -19.45 26.90
N GLN A 84 -30.52 -20.72 26.55
CA GLN A 84 -29.43 -21.69 26.35
C GLN A 84 -28.65 -21.46 25.04
N ALA A 85 -29.30 -21.00 23.97
CA ALA A 85 -28.64 -20.60 22.72
C ALA A 85 -27.84 -19.30 22.89
N ALA A 86 -28.40 -18.31 23.61
CA ALA A 86 -27.67 -17.11 23.99
C ALA A 86 -26.55 -17.41 24.99
N GLN A 87 -26.72 -18.37 25.92
CA GLN A 87 -25.71 -18.75 26.89
C GLN A 87 -24.54 -19.54 26.26
N ALA A 88 -24.76 -20.26 25.16
CA ALA A 88 -23.68 -20.87 24.36
C ALA A 88 -22.85 -19.82 23.59
N HIS A 89 -23.47 -18.74 23.11
CA HIS A 89 -22.77 -17.60 22.49
C HIS A 89 -22.12 -16.67 23.53
N TYR A 90 -22.73 -16.49 24.70
CA TYR A 90 -22.30 -15.56 25.75
C TYR A 90 -21.27 -16.15 26.72
N SER A 91 -21.26 -17.48 26.93
CA SER A 91 -20.27 -18.15 27.80
C SER A 91 -18.90 -18.32 27.15
N ALA A 92 -18.73 -17.90 25.89
CA ALA A 92 -17.44 -17.79 25.22
C ALA A 92 -16.74 -16.43 25.45
N ALA A 93 -17.42 -15.44 26.05
CA ALA A 93 -17.01 -14.03 26.02
C ALA A 93 -16.68 -13.39 27.39
N GLN A 94 -16.70 -14.10 28.54
CA GLN A 94 -16.37 -13.47 29.84
C GLN A 94 -15.60 -14.39 30.81
N SER A 95 -14.26 -14.25 30.86
CA SER A 95 -13.46 -14.69 32.02
C SER A 95 -12.22 -13.83 32.37
N GLY A 96 -12.11 -12.60 31.86
CA GLY A 96 -11.35 -11.52 32.54
C GLY A 96 -9.88 -11.76 32.92
N GLU A 97 -9.17 -12.62 32.20
CA GLU A 97 -7.70 -12.69 32.14
C GLU A 97 -7.33 -12.59 30.65
N VAL A 98 -6.40 -11.69 30.31
CA VAL A 98 -5.77 -11.41 28.99
C VAL A 98 -6.49 -12.02 27.77
N ASP A 99 -7.10 -11.20 26.92
CA ASP A 99 -8.00 -11.65 25.85
C ASP A 99 -7.39 -12.71 24.91
N PRO A 100 -7.84 -13.98 24.99
CA PRO A 100 -7.44 -15.07 24.11
C PRO A 100 -8.40 -15.25 22.90
N THR A 101 -9.24 -14.26 22.58
CA THR A 101 -10.34 -14.36 21.60
C THR A 101 -10.11 -13.74 20.23
N ASN A 102 -8.92 -13.18 19.94
CA ASN A 102 -8.45 -13.18 18.56
C ASN A 102 -8.06 -14.61 18.16
N LYS A 103 -9.10 -15.47 18.03
CA LYS A 103 -9.02 -16.88 17.68
C LYS A 103 -8.42 -17.04 16.29
N TRP A 104 -8.63 -16.08 15.40
CA TRP A 104 -8.02 -16.05 14.08
C TRP A 104 -6.49 -15.91 14.17
N HIS A 105 -6.01 -14.90 14.91
CA HIS A 105 -4.57 -14.65 15.09
C HIS A 105 -3.87 -15.80 15.83
N GLN A 106 -4.40 -16.26 16.97
CA GLN A 106 -3.81 -17.35 17.76
C GLN A 106 -3.77 -18.70 17.02
N ARG A 107 -4.73 -18.96 16.11
CA ARG A 107 -4.82 -20.22 15.35
C ARG A 107 -4.03 -20.18 14.06
N ASN A 108 -3.95 -19.03 13.38
CA ASN A 108 -3.03 -18.83 12.25
C ASN A 108 -1.58 -18.97 12.72
N LEU A 109 -1.24 -18.42 13.89
CA LEU A 109 0.02 -18.67 14.59
C LEU A 109 0.27 -20.16 14.86
N HIS A 110 -0.73 -20.92 15.28
CA HIS A 110 -0.59 -22.36 15.55
C HIS A 110 -0.37 -23.19 14.27
N ARG A 111 -1.10 -22.88 13.21
CA ARG A 111 -1.01 -23.54 11.89
C ARG A 111 0.30 -23.16 11.18
N ARG A 112 0.76 -21.93 11.35
CA ARG A 112 2.10 -21.47 10.93
C ARG A 112 3.21 -22.15 11.71
N LYS A 113 3.12 -22.26 13.04
CA LYS A 113 4.06 -23.07 13.82
C LYS A 113 4.05 -24.55 13.41
N GLN A 114 3.03 -25.04 12.72
CA GLN A 114 3.05 -26.37 12.08
C GLN A 114 3.68 -26.35 10.68
N GLN A 115 3.42 -25.33 9.85
CA GLN A 115 4.08 -25.16 8.54
C GLN A 115 5.58 -24.92 8.71
N GLN A 116 5.97 -24.01 9.60
CA GLN A 116 7.35 -23.71 9.97
C GLN A 116 8.05 -24.93 10.56
N ARG A 117 7.40 -25.69 11.45
CA ARG A 117 7.97 -26.95 11.96
C ARG A 117 8.12 -28.02 10.88
N LYS A 118 7.21 -28.10 9.90
CA LYS A 118 7.36 -29.01 8.76
C LYS A 118 8.49 -28.61 7.82
N LEU A 119 8.71 -27.30 7.62
CA LEU A 119 9.85 -26.78 6.87
C LEU A 119 11.19 -27.04 7.60
N GLU A 120 11.17 -27.02 8.93
CA GLU A 120 12.34 -27.28 9.77
C GLU A 120 12.64 -28.79 9.97
N ASP A 121 11.63 -29.67 9.92
CA ASP A 121 11.76 -31.11 10.19
C ASP A 121 11.97 -32.00 8.94
N ASP A 122 11.56 -31.56 7.73
CA ASP A 122 11.65 -32.36 6.49
C ASP A 122 12.69 -31.79 5.49
N GLU A 123 13.97 -32.13 5.67
CA GLU A 123 15.08 -31.77 4.74
C GLU A 123 14.95 -32.40 3.32
N ASP A 124 14.00 -33.33 3.11
CA ASP A 124 13.92 -34.17 1.89
C ASP A 124 12.53 -34.13 1.18
N ASP A 125 11.58 -33.33 1.66
CA ASP A 125 10.24 -33.25 1.06
C ASP A 125 9.92 -31.87 0.46
N ASN A 126 10.33 -31.67 -0.80
CA ASN A 126 9.92 -30.54 -1.65
C ASN A 126 8.39 -30.49 -1.94
N SER A 127 7.56 -31.31 -1.28
CA SER A 127 6.11 -31.41 -1.56
C SER A 127 5.19 -30.78 -0.50
N ILE A 128 5.70 -30.17 0.58
CA ILE A 128 4.85 -29.45 1.55
C ILE A 128 5.06 -27.95 1.49
N THR A 129 4.52 -27.33 0.45
CA THR A 129 4.13 -25.91 0.46
C THR A 129 2.90 -25.81 -0.42
N PRO A 130 1.72 -25.37 0.08
CA PRO A 130 0.60 -25.14 -0.82
C PRO A 130 0.95 -23.93 -1.70
N ILE A 131 1.44 -24.17 -2.92
CA ILE A 131 1.64 -23.16 -3.99
C ILE A 131 0.40 -23.16 -4.90
N GLY A 132 -0.79 -23.30 -4.28
CA GLY A 132 -2.09 -23.27 -4.93
C GLY A 132 -2.87 -22.03 -4.55
N PRO A 133 -3.97 -21.72 -5.28
CA PRO A 133 -4.88 -20.63 -4.95
C PRO A 133 -5.42 -20.76 -3.53
N LYS A 134 -5.88 -19.63 -2.97
CA LYS A 134 -6.44 -19.61 -1.62
C LYS A 134 -7.83 -20.27 -1.60
N LEU A 135 -7.97 -21.36 -0.83
CA LEU A 135 -9.20 -22.15 -0.70
C LEU A 135 -9.87 -22.02 0.68
N ALA A 136 -11.14 -22.42 0.77
CA ALA A 136 -11.97 -22.28 1.97
C ALA A 136 -11.39 -23.02 3.18
N GLY A 137 -10.79 -24.20 2.97
CA GLY A 137 -10.12 -24.98 4.01
C GLY A 137 -8.92 -24.27 4.68
N GLU A 138 -8.47 -23.15 4.12
CA GLU A 138 -7.46 -22.29 4.73
C GLU A 138 -8.04 -21.23 5.68
N TYR A 139 -9.33 -20.92 5.59
CA TYR A 139 -10.03 -19.98 6.47
C TYR A 139 -10.66 -20.68 7.70
N ASP A 140 -10.96 -19.90 8.74
CA ASP A 140 -11.65 -20.43 9.92
C ASP A 140 -13.06 -20.91 9.54
N GLY A 141 -13.45 -22.08 10.05
CA GLY A 141 -14.69 -22.77 9.69
C GLY A 141 -14.64 -23.58 8.39
N GLY A 142 -13.66 -23.35 7.50
CA GLY A 142 -13.47 -24.16 6.29
C GLY A 142 -14.61 -24.07 5.27
N MET A 143 -15.49 -23.07 5.39
CA MET A 143 -16.70 -22.95 4.58
C MET A 143 -16.44 -22.10 3.34
N PRO A 144 -17.04 -22.42 2.18
CA PRO A 144 -16.87 -21.60 1.00
C PRO A 144 -17.66 -20.29 1.12
N GLY A 145 -17.17 -19.19 0.53
CA GLY A 145 -17.79 -17.88 0.68
C GLY A 145 -16.97 -16.70 0.18
N PHE A 146 -17.51 -15.49 0.38
CA PHE A 146 -16.92 -14.23 -0.07
C PHE A 146 -16.06 -13.57 1.02
N TYR A 147 -14.83 -14.08 1.18
CA TYR A 147 -13.90 -13.58 2.20
C TYR A 147 -13.23 -12.24 1.84
N HIS A 148 -13.20 -11.89 0.55
CA HIS A 148 -12.45 -10.74 0.03
C HIS A 148 -13.34 -9.52 -0.27
N GLY A 149 -14.59 -9.56 0.20
CA GLY A 149 -15.55 -8.48 0.02
C GLY A 149 -15.97 -8.24 -1.42
N VAL A 150 -16.36 -6.99 -1.67
CA VAL A 150 -16.80 -6.49 -2.97
C VAL A 150 -16.08 -5.19 -3.27
N ALA A 151 -15.96 -4.83 -4.54
CA ALA A 151 -15.43 -3.54 -4.95
C ALA A 151 -16.12 -3.03 -6.21
N SER A 152 -15.99 -1.73 -6.45
CA SER A 152 -16.29 -1.13 -7.74
C SER A 152 -15.17 -0.18 -8.17
N GLY A 153 -15.06 0.12 -9.46
CA GLY A 153 -14.01 0.98 -9.98
C GLY A 153 -14.21 1.38 -11.42
N ASP A 154 -13.31 2.24 -11.90
CA ASP A 154 -13.35 2.90 -13.20
C ASP A 154 -14.77 3.45 -13.53
N PRO A 155 -15.29 4.43 -12.77
CA PRO A 155 -16.59 5.01 -13.06
C PRO A 155 -16.59 5.77 -14.40
N LEU A 156 -17.46 5.34 -15.31
CA LEU A 156 -17.81 6.06 -16.52
C LEU A 156 -19.25 6.61 -16.39
N PRO A 157 -19.66 7.53 -17.29
CA PRO A 157 -21.01 8.10 -17.23
C PRO A 157 -22.11 7.05 -17.32
N ASN A 158 -21.86 5.95 -18.02
CA ASN A 158 -22.86 4.91 -18.27
C ASN A 158 -22.35 3.51 -17.92
N ALA A 159 -21.21 3.39 -17.24
CA ALA A 159 -20.64 2.09 -16.94
C ALA A 159 -19.80 2.08 -15.66
N ILE A 160 -19.69 0.92 -15.03
CA ILE A 160 -18.89 0.71 -13.82
C ILE A 160 -18.36 -0.72 -13.77
N ILE A 161 -17.14 -0.92 -13.27
CA ILE A 161 -16.64 -2.25 -12.95
C ILE A 161 -17.18 -2.66 -11.58
N LEU A 162 -17.72 -3.87 -11.47
CA LEU A 162 -18.05 -4.52 -10.20
C LEU A 162 -17.18 -5.77 -10.02
N TRP A 163 -16.69 -5.98 -8.80
CA TRP A 163 -15.71 -7.01 -8.48
C TRP A 163 -16.07 -7.77 -7.19
N THR A 164 -15.82 -9.08 -7.18
CA THR A 164 -15.78 -9.93 -5.99
C THR A 164 -14.89 -11.14 -6.25
N ARG A 165 -14.51 -11.88 -5.20
CA ARG A 165 -13.91 -13.23 -5.32
C ARG A 165 -14.62 -14.21 -4.40
N TYR A 166 -15.04 -15.34 -4.96
CA TYR A 166 -15.56 -16.45 -4.20
C TYR A 166 -14.41 -17.39 -3.77
N THR A 167 -14.41 -17.87 -2.54
CA THR A 167 -13.43 -18.85 -2.08
C THR A 167 -14.10 -20.22 -2.02
N PRO A 168 -13.76 -21.17 -2.92
CA PRO A 168 -14.40 -22.48 -3.00
C PRO A 168 -13.78 -23.51 -2.04
N LEU A 169 -14.37 -24.71 -1.97
CA LEU A 169 -13.84 -25.84 -1.19
C LEU A 169 -12.71 -26.57 -1.92
N SER A 170 -12.78 -26.66 -3.24
CA SER A 170 -11.86 -27.40 -4.10
C SER A 170 -11.42 -26.57 -5.31
N GLU A 171 -10.24 -26.88 -5.85
CA GLU A 171 -9.74 -26.24 -7.08
C GLU A 171 -10.52 -26.65 -8.33
N ASP A 172 -11.24 -27.77 -8.27
CA ASP A 172 -12.07 -28.27 -9.37
C ASP A 172 -13.47 -27.63 -9.41
N ASP A 173 -13.81 -26.81 -8.40
CA ASP A 173 -15.15 -26.22 -8.29
C ASP A 173 -15.37 -25.16 -9.38
N VAL A 174 -16.48 -25.25 -10.09
CA VAL A 174 -17.02 -24.18 -10.94
C VAL A 174 -18.24 -23.62 -10.22
N VAL A 175 -18.26 -22.31 -10.02
CA VAL A 175 -19.29 -21.66 -9.20
C VAL A 175 -20.03 -20.62 -10.03
N ASP A 176 -21.35 -20.70 -10.03
CA ASP A 176 -22.23 -19.67 -10.59
C ASP A 176 -22.45 -18.58 -9.55
N ILE A 177 -22.18 -17.34 -9.92
CA ILE A 177 -22.31 -16.16 -9.06
C ILE A 177 -23.38 -15.25 -9.65
N GLU A 178 -24.47 -15.05 -8.91
CA GLU A 178 -25.51 -14.07 -9.23
C GLU A 178 -25.10 -12.68 -8.74
N LEU A 179 -24.91 -11.73 -9.65
CA LEU A 179 -24.86 -10.31 -9.34
C LEU A 179 -26.28 -9.76 -9.22
N ARG A 180 -26.56 -9.03 -8.14
CA ARG A 180 -27.76 -8.19 -7.96
C ARG A 180 -27.36 -6.74 -7.92
N MET A 181 -28.11 -5.89 -8.61
CA MET A 181 -27.84 -4.45 -8.64
C MET A 181 -29.15 -3.65 -8.71
N ALA A 182 -29.22 -2.55 -7.97
CA ALA A 182 -30.36 -1.64 -8.00
C ALA A 182 -29.90 -0.19 -7.86
N LYS A 183 -30.58 0.73 -8.56
CA LYS A 183 -30.45 2.16 -8.34
C LYS A 183 -30.93 2.50 -6.92
N ILE A 184 -30.23 3.40 -6.23
CA ILE A 184 -30.70 3.93 -4.94
C ILE A 184 -31.91 4.83 -5.19
N ASP A 185 -33.03 4.53 -4.53
CA ASP A 185 -34.28 5.28 -4.55
C ASP A 185 -34.62 5.72 -3.13
N ASP A 186 -34.60 7.03 -2.88
CA ASP A 186 -34.91 7.62 -1.56
C ASP A 186 -36.33 7.31 -1.08
N ASN A 187 -37.22 6.83 -1.96
CA ASN A 187 -38.58 6.41 -1.61
C ASN A 187 -38.67 4.94 -1.16
N LEU A 188 -37.58 4.18 -1.24
CA LEU A 188 -37.48 2.79 -0.81
C LEU A 188 -36.59 2.70 0.45
N PRO A 189 -36.96 1.93 1.48
CA PRO A 189 -36.05 1.66 2.60
C PRO A 189 -34.73 1.05 2.10
N MET A 190 -33.60 1.43 2.70
CA MET A 190 -32.27 0.95 2.29
C MET A 190 -32.23 -0.59 2.28
N ASP A 191 -32.82 -1.24 3.29
CA ASP A 191 -32.84 -2.70 3.44
C ASP A 191 -33.58 -3.43 2.31
N ASP A 192 -34.52 -2.77 1.64
CA ASP A 192 -35.39 -3.37 0.63
C ASP A 192 -34.78 -3.31 -0.78
N HIS A 193 -33.69 -2.57 -0.97
CA HIS A 193 -33.13 -2.30 -2.30
C HIS A 193 -32.64 -3.54 -3.04
N LEU A 194 -32.11 -4.54 -2.31
CA LEU A 194 -31.59 -5.80 -2.86
C LEU A 194 -32.52 -7.01 -2.58
N ASP A 195 -33.75 -6.74 -2.10
CA ASP A 195 -34.80 -7.73 -1.96
C ASP A 195 -35.66 -7.83 -3.25
N PRO A 196 -35.58 -8.95 -4.01
CA PRO A 196 -36.39 -9.15 -5.22
C PRO A 196 -37.91 -9.18 -4.97
N GLU A 197 -38.36 -9.40 -3.73
CA GLU A 197 -39.78 -9.36 -3.37
C GLU A 197 -40.29 -7.93 -3.09
N GLN A 198 -39.41 -7.00 -2.69
CA GLN A 198 -39.78 -5.62 -2.38
C GLN A 198 -39.43 -4.64 -3.50
N ASN A 199 -38.32 -4.88 -4.22
CA ASN A 199 -37.84 -3.98 -5.27
C ASN A 199 -37.94 -4.62 -6.67
N PRO A 200 -38.98 -4.28 -7.46
CA PRO A 200 -39.14 -4.82 -8.81
C PRO A 200 -38.10 -4.28 -9.82
N ASN A 201 -37.31 -3.26 -9.44
CA ASN A 201 -36.30 -2.65 -10.29
C ASN A 201 -34.90 -3.28 -10.14
N ILE A 202 -34.73 -4.28 -9.27
CA ILE A 202 -33.49 -5.04 -9.17
C ILE A 202 -33.19 -5.67 -10.53
N LYS A 203 -31.92 -5.57 -10.94
CA LYS A 203 -31.38 -6.27 -12.11
C LYS A 203 -30.43 -7.36 -11.65
N ARG A 204 -30.40 -8.47 -12.40
CA ARG A 204 -29.58 -9.64 -12.07
C ARG A 204 -28.76 -10.16 -13.23
N ALA A 205 -27.52 -10.57 -12.99
CA ALA A 205 -26.68 -11.34 -13.92
C ALA A 205 -26.20 -12.61 -13.25
N VAL A 206 -25.93 -13.68 -14.00
CA VAL A 206 -25.21 -14.85 -13.49
C VAL A 206 -23.93 -15.01 -14.28
N VAL A 207 -22.81 -15.16 -13.58
CA VAL A 207 -21.47 -15.34 -14.14
C VAL A 207 -20.84 -16.58 -13.51
N SER A 208 -20.37 -17.51 -14.33
CA SER A 208 -19.62 -18.67 -13.84
C SER A 208 -18.15 -18.30 -13.66
N THR A 209 -17.52 -18.78 -12.59
CA THR A 209 -16.10 -18.58 -12.32
C THR A 209 -15.44 -19.88 -11.83
N SER A 210 -14.13 -20.00 -12.02
CA SER A 210 -13.35 -21.20 -11.73
C SER A 210 -11.87 -20.87 -11.45
N VAL A 211 -11.04 -21.90 -11.29
CA VAL A 211 -9.59 -21.75 -11.00
C VAL A 211 -8.83 -20.90 -12.03
N GLN A 212 -9.28 -20.88 -13.29
CA GLN A 212 -8.66 -20.09 -14.35
C GLN A 212 -8.69 -18.59 -14.04
N ASP A 213 -9.78 -18.13 -13.43
CA ASP A 213 -10.02 -16.74 -13.04
C ASP A 213 -9.79 -16.52 -11.53
N ASP A 214 -9.19 -17.49 -10.83
CA ASP A 214 -9.05 -17.51 -9.37
C ASP A 214 -10.38 -17.26 -8.63
N TRP A 215 -11.49 -17.75 -9.20
CA TRP A 215 -12.87 -17.52 -8.72
C TRP A 215 -13.23 -16.04 -8.52
N VAL A 216 -12.53 -15.15 -9.23
CA VAL A 216 -12.88 -13.74 -9.33
C VAL A 216 -14.05 -13.58 -10.29
N VAL A 217 -14.97 -12.70 -9.93
CA VAL A 217 -16.00 -12.16 -10.82
C VAL A 217 -15.72 -10.68 -10.96
N LYS A 218 -15.34 -10.26 -12.16
CA LYS A 218 -15.13 -8.86 -12.53
C LYS A 218 -15.95 -8.53 -13.77
N VAL A 219 -16.90 -7.61 -13.64
CA VAL A 219 -17.93 -7.34 -14.64
C VAL A 219 -17.97 -5.86 -14.96
N ASP A 220 -17.86 -5.49 -16.24
CA ASP A 220 -18.16 -4.13 -16.72
C ASP A 220 -19.65 -3.98 -16.97
N VAL A 221 -20.36 -3.36 -16.03
CA VAL A 221 -21.81 -3.12 -16.12
C VAL A 221 -22.04 -1.81 -16.85
N GLN A 222 -22.61 -1.89 -18.05
CA GLN A 222 -22.87 -0.75 -18.95
C GLN A 222 -24.36 -0.38 -18.98
N GLY A 223 -24.71 0.74 -19.62
CA GLY A 223 -26.11 1.20 -19.77
C GLY A 223 -26.68 1.89 -18.53
N LEU A 224 -25.82 2.24 -17.58
CA LEU A 224 -26.20 2.91 -16.34
C LEU A 224 -26.53 4.39 -16.58
N GLU A 225 -27.35 4.96 -15.70
CA GLU A 225 -27.57 6.42 -15.67
C GLU A 225 -26.33 7.15 -15.12
N PRO A 226 -25.94 8.31 -15.69
CA PRO A 226 -24.86 9.15 -15.16
C PRO A 226 -25.15 9.71 -13.77
N ALA A 227 -24.08 10.05 -13.03
CA ALA A 227 -24.13 10.65 -11.70
C ALA A 227 -25.08 9.95 -10.71
N THR A 228 -25.20 8.62 -10.81
CA THR A 228 -26.23 7.84 -10.11
C THR A 228 -25.58 6.83 -9.16
N LYS A 229 -26.10 6.76 -7.93
CA LYS A 229 -25.68 5.76 -6.94
C LYS A 229 -26.45 4.45 -7.11
N TYR A 230 -25.75 3.34 -7.01
CA TYR A 230 -26.31 1.99 -7.08
C TYR A 230 -25.82 1.14 -5.92
N LEU A 231 -26.68 0.23 -5.44
CA LEU A 231 -26.28 -0.87 -4.58
C LEU A 231 -26.06 -2.13 -5.41
N PHE A 232 -25.13 -2.97 -4.97
CA PHE A 232 -24.90 -4.28 -5.56
C PHE A 232 -24.47 -5.31 -4.52
N ALA A 233 -24.73 -6.58 -4.81
CA ALA A 233 -24.23 -7.71 -4.04
C ALA A 233 -24.13 -8.95 -4.93
N PHE A 234 -23.39 -9.95 -4.46
CA PHE A 234 -23.21 -11.22 -5.14
C PHE A 234 -23.77 -12.36 -4.30
N VAL A 235 -24.36 -13.35 -4.97
CA VAL A 235 -24.92 -14.57 -4.35
C VAL A 235 -24.33 -15.77 -5.05
N ALA A 236 -23.68 -16.66 -4.30
CA ALA A 236 -23.17 -17.92 -4.85
C ALA A 236 -24.32 -18.93 -4.97
N ILE A 237 -24.51 -19.45 -6.17
CA ILE A 237 -25.49 -20.49 -6.48
C ILE A 237 -24.75 -21.83 -6.42
N THR A 238 -24.97 -22.60 -5.35
CA THR A 238 -24.34 -23.89 -5.14
C THR A 238 -25.37 -25.02 -5.09
N ASP A 239 -25.05 -26.14 -5.72
CA ASP A 239 -25.93 -27.31 -5.77
C ASP A 239 -26.01 -28.01 -4.40
N GLY A 240 -27.16 -27.93 -3.75
CA GLY A 240 -27.45 -28.69 -2.53
C GLY A 240 -26.90 -28.09 -1.23
N GLU A 241 -26.22 -26.94 -1.28
CA GLU A 241 -25.82 -26.15 -0.11
C GLU A 241 -26.69 -24.89 0.04
N SER A 242 -26.64 -24.24 1.21
CA SER A 242 -27.33 -22.94 1.38
C SER A 242 -26.54 -21.86 0.65
N PRO A 243 -27.17 -21.03 -0.20
CA PRO A 243 -26.47 -19.99 -0.93
C PRO A 243 -25.83 -19.00 0.03
N THR A 244 -24.60 -18.59 -0.26
CA THR A 244 -23.86 -17.57 0.51
C THR A 244 -23.90 -16.25 -0.23
N THR A 245 -23.88 -15.14 0.51
CA THR A 245 -23.95 -13.79 -0.04
C THR A 245 -22.68 -13.00 0.29
N SER A 246 -22.28 -12.09 -0.60
CA SER A 246 -21.22 -11.14 -0.31
C SER A 246 -21.70 -10.06 0.67
N ARG A 247 -20.78 -9.18 1.09
CA ARG A 247 -21.16 -7.86 1.61
C ARG A 247 -21.91 -7.08 0.53
N VAL A 248 -22.72 -6.10 0.93
CA VAL A 248 -23.33 -5.13 0.01
C VAL A 248 -22.31 -4.05 -0.32
N GLY A 249 -22.20 -3.72 -1.61
CA GLY A 249 -21.42 -2.61 -2.11
C GLY A 249 -22.31 -1.47 -2.59
N MET A 250 -21.81 -0.25 -2.49
CA MET A 250 -22.35 0.94 -3.13
C MET A 250 -21.35 1.45 -4.16
N THR A 251 -21.85 1.95 -5.28
CA THR A 251 -21.05 2.59 -6.31
C THR A 251 -21.73 3.82 -6.88
N ARG A 252 -21.00 4.60 -7.68
CA ARG A 252 -21.48 5.82 -8.35
C ARG A 252 -20.90 5.91 -9.75
N THR A 253 -21.75 6.10 -10.74
CA THR A 253 -21.32 6.42 -12.10
C THR A 253 -20.80 7.85 -12.18
N ALA A 254 -19.85 8.10 -13.09
CA ALA A 254 -19.41 9.46 -13.36
C ALA A 254 -20.58 10.31 -13.92
N PRO A 255 -20.55 11.64 -13.79
CA PRO A 255 -21.47 12.53 -14.48
C PRO A 255 -21.29 12.47 -16.01
N ALA A 256 -22.29 12.92 -16.76
CA ALA A 256 -22.12 13.09 -18.21
C ALA A 256 -21.00 14.09 -18.49
N VAL A 257 -20.18 13.86 -19.52
CA VAL A 257 -18.96 14.65 -19.81
C VAL A 257 -19.22 16.15 -19.97
N ASP A 258 -20.42 16.53 -20.44
CA ASP A 258 -20.87 17.89 -20.67
C ASP A 258 -21.79 18.45 -19.57
N ASP A 259 -21.91 17.76 -18.42
CA ASP A 259 -22.71 18.22 -17.28
C ASP A 259 -22.10 19.50 -16.66
N ASP A 260 -22.80 20.62 -16.82
CA ASP A 260 -22.45 21.93 -16.26
C ASP A 260 -23.15 22.24 -14.92
N THR A 261 -24.00 21.32 -14.43
CA THR A 261 -24.78 21.49 -13.21
C THR A 261 -24.04 21.05 -11.94
N LEU A 262 -22.95 20.29 -12.10
CA LEU A 262 -22.09 19.88 -10.98
C LEU A 262 -21.54 21.10 -10.23
N GLU A 263 -21.79 21.11 -8.93
CA GLU A 263 -21.24 22.11 -8.01
C GLU A 263 -19.88 21.68 -7.46
N GLN A 264 -19.71 20.38 -7.20
CA GLN A 264 -18.48 19.82 -6.64
C GLN A 264 -18.25 18.35 -7.00
N VAL A 265 -17.02 17.89 -6.77
CA VAL A 265 -16.64 16.46 -6.65
C VAL A 265 -15.74 16.29 -5.44
N GLN A 266 -15.95 15.22 -4.67
CA GLN A 266 -15.15 14.90 -3.48
C GLN A 266 -14.56 13.48 -3.57
N PHE A 267 -13.25 13.38 -3.43
CA PHE A 267 -12.55 12.09 -3.44
C PHE A 267 -11.41 12.05 -2.41
N ALA A 268 -11.10 10.84 -1.93
CA ALA A 268 -9.98 10.58 -1.03
C ALA A 268 -8.82 9.93 -1.79
N VAL A 269 -7.57 10.20 -1.38
CA VAL A 269 -6.35 9.70 -2.03
C VAL A 269 -5.45 9.00 -1.02
N PHE A 270 -4.91 7.84 -1.42
CA PHE A 270 -4.12 6.94 -0.59
C PHE A 270 -2.89 6.42 -1.34
N SER A 271 -1.88 5.97 -0.60
CA SER A 271 -0.78 5.13 -1.09
C SER A 271 -0.19 4.30 0.06
N CYS A 272 0.68 3.35 -0.28
CA CYS A 272 1.64 2.75 0.65
C CYS A 272 0.99 2.11 1.89
N ALA A 273 0.35 0.97 1.66
CA ALA A 273 -0.44 0.22 2.63
C ALA A 273 0.26 -1.05 3.12
N HIS A 274 1.49 -0.98 3.62
CA HIS A 274 2.22 -2.17 4.08
C HIS A 274 1.49 -2.92 5.20
N PHE A 275 0.95 -4.11 4.90
CA PHE A 275 0.11 -4.90 5.82
C PHE A 275 0.81 -5.22 7.14
N SER A 276 2.09 -5.59 7.10
CA SER A 276 2.85 -5.98 8.30
C SER A 276 3.19 -4.81 9.23
N ASN A 277 2.95 -3.56 8.80
CA ASN A 277 3.34 -2.38 9.56
C ASN A 277 2.20 -1.77 10.38
N GLY A 278 0.94 -2.13 10.12
CA GLY A 278 -0.20 -1.62 10.89
C GLY A 278 -1.55 -2.03 10.31
N TYR A 279 -2.63 -1.76 11.04
CA TYR A 279 -4.04 -1.86 10.67
C TYR A 279 -4.47 -0.69 9.78
N PHE A 280 -5.31 -0.97 8.77
CA PHE A 280 -5.70 0.03 7.78
C PHE A 280 -6.85 0.93 8.25
N HIS A 281 -6.69 1.56 9.41
CA HIS A 281 -7.67 2.49 9.97
C HIS A 281 -7.97 3.70 9.07
N ALA A 282 -7.00 4.15 8.25
CA ALA A 282 -7.20 5.19 7.25
C ALA A 282 -8.37 4.86 6.31
N TYR A 283 -8.44 3.62 5.82
CA TYR A 283 -9.53 3.19 4.95
C TYR A 283 -10.87 3.11 5.70
N ASP A 284 -10.88 2.62 6.95
CA ASP A 284 -12.11 2.58 7.74
C ASP A 284 -12.65 3.99 8.01
N ILE A 285 -11.79 4.94 8.38
CA ILE A 285 -12.21 6.34 8.60
C ILE A 285 -12.73 6.94 7.30
N ALA A 286 -12.02 6.78 6.18
CA ALA A 286 -12.47 7.32 4.91
C ALA A 286 -13.78 6.70 4.41
N SER A 287 -14.08 5.46 4.80
CA SER A 287 -15.35 4.81 4.46
C SER A 287 -16.58 5.47 5.11
N THR A 288 -16.39 6.34 6.11
CA THR A 288 -17.45 7.11 6.75
C THR A 288 -17.60 8.52 6.16
N LEU A 289 -16.84 8.89 5.13
CA LEU A 289 -17.03 10.16 4.41
C LEU A 289 -18.45 10.25 3.85
N SER A 290 -19.19 11.30 4.22
CA SER A 290 -20.61 11.40 3.86
C SER A 290 -20.82 11.48 2.34
N ASP A 291 -19.99 12.26 1.64
CA ASP A 291 -20.17 12.61 0.22
C ASP A 291 -19.01 12.17 -0.69
N ILE A 292 -18.38 11.03 -0.40
CA ILE A 292 -17.34 10.48 -1.28
C ILE A 292 -17.93 10.03 -2.64
N ASP A 293 -17.41 10.58 -3.74
CA ASP A 293 -17.78 10.23 -5.11
C ASP A 293 -16.98 9.03 -5.63
N PHE A 294 -15.68 9.02 -5.34
CA PHE A 294 -14.72 7.95 -5.64
C PHE A 294 -13.48 8.10 -4.73
N TRP A 295 -12.56 7.14 -4.78
CA TRP A 295 -11.26 7.24 -4.13
C TRP A 295 -10.16 6.82 -5.10
N ILE A 296 -8.95 7.32 -4.85
CA ILE A 296 -7.77 7.04 -5.66
C ILE A 296 -6.72 6.32 -4.81
N HIS A 297 -6.13 5.26 -5.36
CA HIS A 297 -4.91 4.67 -4.81
C HIS A 297 -3.74 4.90 -5.77
N MET A 298 -2.67 5.52 -5.28
CA MET A 298 -1.53 5.94 -6.09
C MET A 298 -0.46 4.85 -6.27
N GLY A 299 -0.58 3.73 -5.57
CA GLY A 299 0.34 2.59 -5.68
C GLY A 299 0.83 2.12 -4.32
N ASP A 300 1.58 1.02 -4.28
CA ASP A 300 1.90 0.27 -3.07
C ASP A 300 0.67 -0.25 -2.32
N TYR A 301 -0.29 -0.72 -3.09
CA TYR A 301 -1.51 -1.35 -2.59
C TYR A 301 -1.19 -2.68 -1.91
N ILE A 302 -0.16 -3.38 -2.40
CA ILE A 302 0.48 -4.52 -1.74
C ILE A 302 1.98 -4.29 -1.65
N TYR A 303 2.63 -5.03 -0.75
CA TYR A 303 4.08 -5.20 -0.71
C TYR A 303 4.44 -6.65 -1.02
N GLU A 304 5.62 -6.89 -1.58
CA GLU A 304 6.11 -8.16 -2.11
C GLU A 304 6.87 -9.01 -1.08
N TYR A 305 7.37 -8.37 -0.02
CA TYR A 305 8.25 -8.97 0.98
C TYR A 305 7.68 -10.20 1.70
N GLY A 306 8.55 -11.13 2.08
CA GLY A 306 8.23 -12.23 2.99
C GLY A 306 8.40 -11.88 4.47
N THR A 307 8.07 -12.82 5.36
CA THR A 307 8.20 -12.70 6.83
C THR A 307 9.63 -12.53 7.35
N TYR A 308 10.63 -12.76 6.50
CA TYR A 308 12.04 -12.57 6.85
C TYR A 308 12.56 -11.17 6.54
N SER A 309 11.82 -10.37 5.77
CA SER A 309 12.16 -8.97 5.57
C SER A 309 12.02 -8.19 6.88
N THR A 310 12.94 -7.25 7.09
CA THR A 310 12.94 -6.32 8.22
C THR A 310 12.44 -4.92 7.84
N TYR A 311 11.98 -4.73 6.60
CA TYR A 311 11.63 -3.41 6.05
C TYR A 311 10.59 -2.66 6.89
N ALA A 312 9.49 -3.32 7.25
CA ALA A 312 8.37 -2.69 7.97
C ALA A 312 7.60 -3.73 8.81
N THR A 313 7.93 -3.83 10.10
CA THR A 313 7.44 -4.90 11.00
C THR A 313 6.86 -4.39 12.32
N ASP A 314 6.42 -3.12 12.34
CA ASP A 314 5.96 -2.44 13.56
C ASP A 314 4.66 -3.03 14.15
N ALA A 315 3.93 -3.86 13.39
CA ALA A 315 2.82 -4.70 13.86
C ALA A 315 3.20 -6.20 13.80
N PRO A 316 3.94 -6.73 14.80
CA PRO A 316 4.49 -8.09 14.77
C PRO A 316 3.42 -9.16 14.53
N GLU A 317 2.22 -8.97 15.09
CA GLU A 317 1.09 -9.88 14.93
C GLU A 317 0.58 -9.94 13.49
N ARG A 318 0.65 -8.83 12.74
CA ARG A 318 0.33 -8.76 11.32
C ARG A 318 1.47 -9.27 10.46
N HIS A 319 2.71 -8.97 10.84
CA HIS A 319 3.90 -9.51 10.18
C HIS A 319 3.90 -11.05 10.18
N GLU A 320 3.55 -11.64 11.32
CA GLU A 320 3.34 -13.08 11.47
C GLU A 320 2.19 -13.64 10.62
N LEU A 321 1.42 -12.82 9.91
CA LEU A 321 0.31 -13.22 9.03
C LEU A 321 0.61 -13.04 7.53
N THR A 322 1.77 -12.49 7.17
CA THR A 322 2.27 -12.33 5.77
C THR A 322 2.16 -13.63 4.98
N ASP A 323 1.31 -13.67 3.95
CA ASP A 323 0.99 -14.85 3.13
C ASP A 323 1.27 -14.56 1.63
N PRO A 324 2.13 -15.35 0.96
CA PRO A 324 2.98 -16.39 1.53
C PRO A 324 4.07 -15.81 2.46
N ILE A 325 4.74 -16.69 3.22
CA ILE A 325 5.76 -16.29 4.20
C ILE A 325 7.10 -15.88 3.57
N TRP A 326 7.26 -16.10 2.27
CA TRP A 326 8.43 -15.76 1.45
C TRP A 326 8.09 -14.61 0.51
N GLU A 327 9.09 -14.13 -0.23
CA GLU A 327 8.94 -13.11 -1.25
C GLU A 327 8.11 -13.60 -2.44
N ILE A 328 7.14 -12.80 -2.87
CA ILE A 328 6.20 -13.18 -3.93
C ILE A 328 6.85 -13.03 -5.32
N VAL A 329 6.79 -14.11 -6.11
CA VAL A 329 7.43 -14.17 -7.43
C VAL A 329 6.51 -14.82 -8.47
N ASP A 330 5.79 -15.88 -8.07
CA ASP A 330 4.87 -16.59 -8.95
C ASP A 330 3.45 -16.02 -8.87
N LEU A 331 2.63 -16.28 -9.89
CA LEU A 331 1.24 -15.80 -9.96
C LEU A 331 0.42 -16.13 -8.70
N ASN A 332 0.54 -17.36 -8.19
CA ASN A 332 -0.18 -17.76 -6.98
C ASN A 332 0.35 -17.05 -5.72
N ASP A 333 1.61 -16.63 -5.68
CA ASP A 333 2.13 -15.84 -4.56
C ASP A 333 1.45 -14.45 -4.55
N TYR A 334 1.42 -13.78 -5.70
CA TYR A 334 0.73 -12.48 -5.83
C TYR A 334 -0.76 -12.59 -5.52
N ARG A 335 -1.46 -13.60 -6.06
CA ARG A 335 -2.89 -13.84 -5.74
C ARG A 335 -3.12 -14.04 -4.24
N ARG A 336 -2.24 -14.79 -3.56
CA ARG A 336 -2.33 -14.98 -2.10
C ARG A 336 -2.03 -13.69 -1.33
N ARG A 337 -1.12 -12.85 -1.82
CA ARG A 337 -0.85 -11.54 -1.22
C ARG A 337 -2.05 -10.61 -1.34
N TYR A 338 -2.69 -10.51 -2.51
CA TYR A 338 -3.95 -9.78 -2.66
C TYR A 338 -5.06 -10.36 -1.77
N ALA A 339 -5.17 -11.69 -1.70
CA ALA A 339 -6.11 -12.36 -0.81
C ALA A 339 -5.89 -11.94 0.65
N GLN A 340 -4.63 -11.85 1.10
CA GLN A 340 -4.29 -11.38 2.44
C GLN A 340 -4.73 -9.93 2.66
N TYR A 341 -4.35 -9.02 1.75
CA TYR A 341 -4.67 -7.59 1.91
C TYR A 341 -6.18 -7.35 1.91
N HIS A 342 -6.93 -8.07 1.07
CA HIS A 342 -8.39 -8.03 1.03
C HIS A 342 -9.07 -8.80 2.17
N THR A 343 -8.36 -9.14 3.25
CA THR A 343 -9.00 -9.56 4.52
C THR A 343 -9.02 -8.46 5.57
N ASP A 344 -8.37 -7.31 5.31
CA ASP A 344 -8.38 -6.18 6.22
C ASP A 344 -9.74 -5.48 6.23
N GLU A 345 -10.34 -5.33 7.42
CA GLU A 345 -11.69 -4.78 7.57
C GLU A 345 -11.82 -3.33 7.09
N GLY A 346 -10.82 -2.48 7.32
CA GLY A 346 -10.85 -1.08 6.88
C GLY A 346 -10.85 -0.98 5.36
N LEU A 347 -10.02 -1.78 4.71
CA LEU A 347 -9.99 -1.85 3.24
C LEU A 347 -11.29 -2.41 2.66
N LEU A 348 -11.83 -3.48 3.26
CA LEU A 348 -13.13 -4.04 2.86
C LEU A 348 -14.26 -3.01 2.98
N ASN A 349 -14.23 -2.18 4.03
CA ASN A 349 -15.22 -1.13 4.26
C ASN A 349 -15.17 -0.04 3.19
N LEU A 350 -13.98 0.47 2.84
CA LEU A 350 -13.85 1.49 1.80
C LEU A 350 -14.15 0.94 0.39
N ARG A 351 -13.68 -0.28 0.07
CA ARG A 351 -13.96 -0.94 -1.22
C ARG A 351 -15.47 -1.13 -1.45
N ALA A 352 -16.23 -1.39 -0.39
CA ALA A 352 -17.69 -1.48 -0.46
C ALA A 352 -18.38 -0.12 -0.57
N ARG A 353 -17.71 1.01 -0.28
CA ARG A 353 -18.36 2.32 -0.11
C ARG A 353 -18.42 3.18 -1.37
N ALA A 354 -17.38 3.13 -2.20
CA ALA A 354 -17.22 4.02 -3.35
C ALA A 354 -16.31 3.39 -4.43
N PRO A 355 -16.43 3.81 -5.70
CA PRO A 355 -15.59 3.30 -6.76
C PRO A 355 -14.13 3.75 -6.61
N LEU A 356 -13.20 2.85 -6.94
CA LEU A 356 -11.76 3.05 -6.95
C LEU A 356 -11.27 3.47 -8.34
N LEU A 357 -10.36 4.44 -8.38
CA LEU A 357 -9.38 4.65 -9.45
C LEU A 357 -8.01 4.24 -8.92
N SER A 358 -7.25 3.44 -9.65
CA SER A 358 -5.95 2.96 -9.15
C SER A 358 -4.91 2.95 -10.25
N THR A 359 -3.71 3.35 -9.90
CA THR A 359 -2.50 2.87 -10.57
C THR A 359 -1.71 1.99 -9.59
N TRP A 360 -0.71 1.28 -10.08
CA TRP A 360 0.31 0.68 -9.22
C TRP A 360 1.49 1.63 -9.04
N ASP A 361 2.36 1.28 -8.09
CA ASP A 361 3.75 1.68 -8.04
C ASP A 361 4.64 0.44 -8.23
N ASP A 362 5.83 0.43 -7.65
CA ASP A 362 6.79 -0.65 -7.73
C ASP A 362 6.38 -1.88 -6.94
N HIS A 363 5.89 -1.75 -5.69
CA HIS A 363 5.67 -2.89 -4.79
C HIS A 363 4.51 -3.82 -5.19
N GLU A 364 3.62 -3.41 -6.09
CA GLU A 364 2.71 -4.35 -6.78
C GLU A 364 3.46 -5.38 -7.62
N THR A 365 4.71 -5.08 -8.01
CA THR A 365 5.66 -6.02 -8.60
C THR A 365 6.79 -6.33 -7.60
N THR A 366 7.73 -5.42 -7.39
CA THR A 366 8.89 -5.51 -6.51
C THR A 366 9.58 -4.14 -6.39
N ASN A 367 10.22 -3.87 -5.24
CA ASN A 367 10.83 -2.59 -4.89
C ASN A 367 11.76 -2.01 -5.98
N ASP A 368 11.64 -0.71 -6.23
CA ASP A 368 12.30 0.12 -7.24
C ASP A 368 12.27 -0.52 -8.65
N SER A 369 11.16 -1.14 -9.03
CA SER A 369 11.03 -1.73 -10.36
C SER A 369 11.00 -0.67 -11.47
N HIS A 370 11.63 -1.00 -12.60
CA HIS A 370 11.59 -0.20 -13.82
C HIS A 370 11.48 -1.09 -15.06
N GLY A 371 10.76 -0.61 -16.07
CA GLY A 371 10.56 -1.29 -17.34
C GLY A 371 10.20 -0.34 -18.47
N ASP A 372 10.77 -0.58 -19.65
CA ASP A 372 10.53 0.15 -20.90
C ASP A 372 9.94 -0.76 -22.00
N GLY A 373 9.31 -1.86 -21.58
CA GLY A 373 8.83 -2.92 -22.47
C GLY A 373 9.95 -3.77 -23.09
N ASN A 374 11.21 -3.55 -22.74
CA ASN A 374 12.34 -4.36 -23.18
C ASN A 374 12.93 -5.19 -22.01
N PRO A 375 12.77 -6.52 -22.05
CA PRO A 375 13.33 -7.47 -21.07
C PRO A 375 14.81 -7.30 -20.71
N ALA A 376 15.62 -6.80 -21.65
CA ALA A 376 17.05 -6.63 -21.44
C ALA A 376 17.38 -5.38 -20.59
N THR A 377 16.43 -4.48 -20.41
CA THR A 377 16.56 -3.19 -19.72
C THR A 377 15.61 -3.04 -18.54
N SER A 378 14.65 -3.96 -18.36
CA SER A 378 13.85 -4.07 -17.13
C SER A 378 14.68 -4.52 -15.93
N GLY A 379 14.32 -4.06 -14.74
CA GLY A 379 15.02 -4.36 -13.50
C GLY A 379 14.23 -3.94 -12.27
N ALA A 380 14.81 -4.21 -11.10
CA ALA A 380 14.32 -3.79 -9.79
C ALA A 380 15.46 -3.88 -8.77
N GLU A 381 15.38 -3.11 -7.68
CA GLU A 381 16.34 -3.20 -6.57
C GLU A 381 16.18 -4.52 -5.82
N ASN A 382 14.93 -4.90 -5.51
CA ASN A 382 14.64 -6.12 -4.77
C ASN A 382 14.36 -7.33 -5.69
N HIS A 383 15.24 -7.59 -6.66
CA HIS A 383 15.12 -8.79 -7.50
C HIS A 383 16.46 -9.45 -7.84
N GLN A 384 16.49 -10.77 -7.70
CA GLN A 384 17.66 -11.59 -8.03
C GLN A 384 17.26 -12.85 -8.78
N PRO A 385 17.78 -13.06 -10.01
CA PRO A 385 17.44 -14.27 -10.76
C PRO A 385 17.84 -15.57 -10.08
N THR A 386 18.96 -15.54 -9.36
CA THR A 386 19.49 -16.69 -8.62
C THR A 386 19.85 -16.27 -7.21
N CYS A 387 19.41 -17.04 -6.23
CA CYS A 387 19.70 -16.78 -4.84
C CYS A 387 20.98 -17.53 -4.42
N PRO A 388 22.05 -16.82 -4.00
CA PRO A 388 23.34 -17.44 -3.71
C PRO A 388 23.36 -18.35 -2.47
N VAL A 389 22.32 -18.35 -1.63
CA VAL A 389 22.21 -19.18 -0.42
C VAL A 389 20.92 -20.00 -0.47
N ASN A 390 21.04 -21.34 -0.39
CA ASN A 390 19.90 -22.25 -0.38
C ASN A 390 19.18 -22.20 0.99
N ARG A 391 17.96 -21.66 1.04
CA ARG A 391 17.20 -21.32 2.26
C ARG A 391 16.53 -22.50 2.99
N THR A 392 17.26 -23.57 3.32
CA THR A 392 16.79 -24.56 4.31
C THR A 392 17.40 -24.39 5.70
N SER A 393 18.33 -23.46 5.91
CA SER A 393 19.09 -23.36 7.18
C SER A 393 18.67 -22.17 8.08
N PRO A 394 18.46 -22.35 9.41
CA PRO A 394 18.00 -21.31 10.33
C PRO A 394 19.05 -20.31 10.85
N ASP A 395 20.32 -20.41 10.46
CA ASP A 395 21.42 -19.68 11.15
C ASP A 395 21.87 -18.37 10.47
N GLU A 396 22.74 -17.64 11.18
CA GLU A 396 23.30 -16.27 10.99
C GLU A 396 23.71 -15.83 9.56
N GLU A 397 23.63 -16.69 8.54
CA GLU A 397 23.85 -16.35 7.11
C GLU A 397 22.63 -15.62 6.48
N LYS A 398 21.53 -15.47 7.22
CA LYS A 398 20.25 -14.86 6.79
C LYS A 398 20.33 -13.38 6.36
N GLU A 399 21.20 -12.57 6.96
CA GLU A 399 21.34 -11.14 6.64
C GLU A 399 22.17 -10.88 5.36
N ALA A 400 22.93 -11.86 4.88
CA ALA A 400 23.90 -11.64 3.80
C ALA A 400 23.34 -11.85 2.39
N ALA A 401 22.16 -12.48 2.24
CA ALA A 401 21.68 -12.96 0.95
C ALA A 401 20.51 -12.17 0.34
N ASN A 402 19.77 -11.36 1.12
CA ASN A 402 18.56 -10.62 0.69
C ASN A 402 17.46 -11.41 -0.07
N CYS A 403 17.57 -12.72 -0.29
CA CYS A 403 16.69 -13.45 -1.22
C CYS A 403 16.23 -14.83 -0.74
N ASP A 404 14.95 -15.18 -0.97
CA ASP A 404 14.26 -16.50 -0.93
C ASP A 404 14.98 -17.76 -1.32
N ARG A 405 15.23 -17.71 -2.59
CA ARG A 405 15.00 -18.75 -3.56
C ARG A 405 15.32 -18.10 -4.88
N ASP A 406 15.59 -18.91 -5.88
CA ASP A 406 15.73 -18.38 -7.23
C ASP A 406 14.40 -17.73 -7.65
N GLU A 407 14.45 -16.48 -8.10
CA GLU A 407 13.27 -15.73 -8.52
C GLU A 407 13.08 -15.77 -10.04
N GLY A 408 14.08 -16.26 -10.77
CA GLY A 408 14.01 -16.39 -12.21
C GLY A 408 14.10 -15.05 -12.94
N SER A 409 13.40 -14.93 -14.08
CA SER A 409 13.46 -13.73 -14.91
C SER A 409 12.51 -12.65 -14.36
N ILE A 410 13.00 -11.42 -14.27
CA ILE A 410 12.20 -10.26 -13.85
C ILE A 410 10.93 -10.11 -14.68
N ASP A 411 10.98 -10.35 -16.00
CA ASP A 411 9.82 -10.26 -16.86
C ASP A 411 8.74 -11.28 -16.50
N VAL A 412 9.12 -12.48 -16.07
CA VAL A 412 8.16 -13.51 -15.64
C VAL A 412 7.47 -13.06 -14.36
N ARG A 413 8.22 -12.55 -13.38
CA ARG A 413 7.70 -11.99 -12.12
C ARG A 413 6.76 -10.81 -12.39
N MET A 414 7.19 -9.86 -13.22
CA MET A 414 6.39 -8.70 -13.64
C MET A 414 5.09 -9.09 -14.36
N ASN A 415 5.11 -10.10 -15.23
CA ASN A 415 3.88 -10.60 -15.87
C ASN A 415 2.93 -11.27 -14.85
N HIS A 416 3.46 -12.03 -13.89
CA HIS A 416 2.65 -12.61 -12.81
C HIS A 416 2.00 -11.53 -11.93
N ALA A 417 2.77 -10.51 -11.55
CA ALA A 417 2.31 -9.36 -10.81
C ALA A 417 1.19 -8.61 -11.55
N ALA A 418 1.42 -8.26 -12.82
CA ALA A 418 0.45 -7.56 -13.65
C ALA A 418 -0.85 -8.37 -13.83
N GLN A 419 -0.75 -9.69 -14.04
CA GLN A 419 -1.92 -10.55 -14.12
C GLN A 419 -2.72 -10.53 -12.80
N ALA A 420 -2.06 -10.69 -11.66
CA ALA A 420 -2.72 -10.66 -10.36
C ALA A 420 -3.36 -9.28 -10.08
N TYR A 421 -2.67 -8.18 -10.37
CA TYR A 421 -3.21 -6.83 -10.25
C TYR A 421 -4.49 -6.67 -11.09
N MET A 422 -4.45 -7.10 -12.36
CA MET A 422 -5.61 -7.05 -13.25
C MET A 422 -6.75 -7.95 -12.81
N GLU A 423 -6.48 -9.07 -12.13
CA GLU A 423 -7.51 -9.94 -11.57
C GLU A 423 -8.15 -9.32 -10.32
N TRP A 424 -7.35 -8.77 -9.41
CA TRP A 424 -7.78 -8.42 -8.06
C TRP A 424 -8.22 -6.95 -7.89
N MET A 425 -7.89 -6.09 -8.84
CA MET A 425 -8.29 -4.67 -8.83
C MET A 425 -9.54 -4.43 -9.71
N PRO A 426 -10.49 -3.58 -9.27
CA PRO A 426 -11.75 -3.30 -9.98
C PRO A 426 -11.56 -2.32 -11.15
N ILE A 427 -10.54 -2.55 -11.97
CA ILE A 427 -10.18 -1.73 -13.15
C ILE A 427 -10.58 -2.42 -14.45
N ARG A 428 -10.84 -1.66 -15.51
CA ARG A 428 -11.11 -2.18 -16.86
C ARG A 428 -9.86 -2.78 -17.49
N LYS A 429 -10.11 -3.74 -18.38
CA LYS A 429 -9.09 -4.31 -19.27
C LYS A 429 -9.07 -3.52 -20.60
N GLY A 430 -7.88 -3.20 -21.11
CA GLY A 430 -7.61 -2.66 -22.46
C GLY A 430 -6.80 -3.66 -23.32
N PRO A 431 -6.61 -3.46 -24.64
CA PRO A 431 -7.30 -4.27 -25.65
C PRO A 431 -6.53 -5.46 -26.25
N PHE A 432 -5.59 -6.15 -25.61
CA PHE A 432 -5.22 -7.51 -26.06
C PHE A 432 -4.94 -8.45 -24.89
N GLY A 433 -6.00 -9.16 -24.48
CA GLY A 433 -5.84 -10.40 -23.71
C GLY A 433 -4.98 -11.39 -24.47
N THR A 434 -3.69 -11.45 -24.12
CA THR A 434 -2.77 -12.54 -24.46
C THR A 434 -1.64 -12.56 -23.43
N MET A 435 -1.33 -13.75 -22.91
CA MET A 435 -0.01 -14.01 -22.32
C MET A 435 1.05 -13.76 -23.38
N GLY A 436 1.79 -12.66 -23.25
CA GLY A 436 2.91 -12.27 -24.09
C GLY A 436 3.33 -10.84 -23.80
N PHE A 437 4.54 -10.66 -23.26
CA PHE A 437 5.23 -9.41 -22.90
C PHE A 437 4.32 -8.18 -22.70
N VAL A 438 3.76 -8.05 -21.49
CA VAL A 438 3.41 -6.77 -20.84
C VAL A 438 2.62 -5.79 -21.73
N GLU A 439 1.33 -6.06 -21.97
CA GLU A 439 0.38 -4.94 -22.18
C GLU A 439 -0.20 -4.56 -20.81
N THR A 440 0.45 -3.61 -20.16
CA THR A 440 0.12 -3.08 -18.83
C THR A 440 -0.35 -1.65 -18.89
N ASP A 441 -1.02 -1.27 -19.98
CA ASP A 441 -1.49 0.10 -20.15
C ASP A 441 -2.62 0.40 -19.13
N LEU A 442 -2.22 0.92 -17.97
CA LEU A 442 -3.10 1.38 -16.90
C LEU A 442 -3.69 2.77 -17.16
N THR A 443 -3.58 3.28 -18.39
CA THR A 443 -4.12 4.60 -18.75
C THR A 443 -5.61 4.66 -18.49
N GLN A 444 -5.99 5.49 -17.52
CA GLN A 444 -7.38 5.82 -17.24
C GLN A 444 -7.59 7.31 -17.53
N VAL A 445 -8.65 7.62 -18.26
CA VAL A 445 -9.13 9.00 -18.44
C VAL A 445 -10.56 9.07 -17.94
N ILE A 446 -10.75 9.82 -16.86
CA ILE A 446 -12.05 10.02 -16.24
C ILE A 446 -12.44 11.48 -16.38
N GLU A 447 -13.61 11.67 -16.97
CA GLU A 447 -14.22 12.98 -17.13
C GLU A 447 -15.31 13.14 -16.09
N TRP A 448 -15.17 14.14 -15.21
CA TRP A 448 -16.15 14.40 -14.16
C TRP A 448 -16.98 15.64 -14.49
N GLY A 449 -17.87 15.46 -15.47
CA GLY A 449 -18.61 16.55 -16.12
C GLY A 449 -17.71 17.67 -16.61
N ASN A 450 -18.20 18.91 -16.52
CA ASN A 450 -17.44 20.11 -16.89
C ASN A 450 -16.51 20.62 -15.77
N LEU A 451 -16.25 19.81 -14.73
CA LEU A 451 -15.46 20.24 -13.56
C LEU A 451 -14.00 19.80 -13.65
N ALA A 452 -13.74 18.54 -13.97
CA ALA A 452 -12.39 17.99 -13.94
C ALA A 452 -12.15 16.92 -15.01
N THR A 453 -10.90 16.82 -15.44
CA THR A 453 -10.35 15.67 -16.18
C THR A 453 -9.26 15.04 -15.35
N VAL A 454 -9.38 13.75 -15.06
CA VAL A 454 -8.38 12.94 -14.33
C VAL A 454 -7.73 11.99 -15.31
N VAL A 455 -6.40 11.99 -15.35
CA VAL A 455 -5.58 11.06 -16.12
C VAL A 455 -4.66 10.31 -15.16
N MET A 456 -4.76 8.98 -15.13
CA MET A 456 -3.84 8.10 -14.41
C MET A 456 -2.98 7.36 -15.44
N LEU A 457 -1.67 7.25 -15.21
CA LEU A 457 -0.74 6.55 -16.11
C LEU A 457 0.16 5.60 -15.31
N ASP A 458 0.63 4.56 -15.98
CA ASP A 458 1.71 3.70 -15.48
C ASP A 458 3.05 4.46 -15.51
N THR A 459 3.73 4.48 -14.36
CA THR A 459 5.04 5.11 -14.15
C THR A 459 6.13 4.10 -13.76
N ARG A 460 5.93 2.80 -14.05
CA ARG A 460 6.89 1.75 -13.68
C ARG A 460 7.24 0.81 -14.82
N MET A 461 6.25 0.26 -15.54
CA MET A 461 6.49 -0.92 -16.38
C MET A 461 6.56 -0.65 -17.89
N THR A 462 5.87 0.39 -18.36
CA THR A 462 5.66 0.62 -19.80
C THR A 462 6.75 1.43 -20.47
N SER A 463 7.35 2.42 -19.80
CA SER A 463 8.26 3.39 -20.44
C SER A 463 9.29 3.98 -19.49
N ARG A 464 9.46 3.38 -18.31
CA ARG A 464 10.41 3.83 -17.30
C ARG A 464 11.79 3.23 -17.58
N SER A 465 12.78 4.09 -17.79
CA SER A 465 14.17 3.65 -17.80
C SER A 465 14.65 3.36 -16.37
N ALA A 466 15.75 2.62 -16.23
CA ALA A 466 16.45 2.55 -14.95
C ALA A 466 16.76 3.94 -14.40
N GLU A 467 16.81 4.07 -13.07
CA GLU A 467 17.15 5.30 -12.40
C GLU A 467 18.55 5.78 -12.84
N PRO A 468 18.76 7.09 -13.03
CA PRO A 468 20.08 7.62 -13.29
C PRO A 468 21.01 7.27 -12.13
N THR A 469 22.26 6.92 -12.46
CA THR A 469 23.31 6.42 -11.56
C THR A 469 22.87 5.26 -10.68
N GLY A 470 23.18 4.03 -11.11
CA GLY A 470 22.67 2.77 -10.57
C GLY A 470 22.97 2.39 -9.11
N SER A 471 22.76 3.28 -8.14
CA SER A 471 22.58 3.02 -6.70
C SER A 471 22.29 4.33 -5.93
N SER A 472 21.13 4.99 -6.09
CA SER A 472 20.67 6.20 -5.36
C SER A 472 21.62 7.42 -5.26
N THR A 473 21.11 8.61 -4.92
CA THR A 473 22.00 9.76 -4.63
C THR A 473 22.95 9.44 -3.47
N PHE A 474 22.53 8.65 -2.48
CA PHE A 474 23.39 8.27 -1.37
C PHE A 474 24.59 7.42 -1.80
N GLY A 475 24.42 6.48 -2.73
CA GLY A 475 25.51 5.66 -3.23
C GLY A 475 26.55 6.45 -4.02
N MET A 476 26.14 7.51 -4.73
CA MET A 476 27.07 8.43 -5.40
C MET A 476 27.94 9.23 -4.43
N PHE A 477 27.34 9.72 -3.34
CA PHE A 477 28.10 10.47 -2.34
C PHE A 477 28.92 9.55 -1.41
N GLY A 478 28.59 8.26 -1.32
CA GLY A 478 29.28 7.26 -0.50
C GLY A 478 30.82 7.26 -0.63
N PRO A 479 31.40 7.13 -1.84
CA PRO A 479 32.84 7.22 -2.06
C PRO A 479 33.46 8.55 -1.62
N ALA A 480 32.72 9.66 -1.78
CA ALA A 480 33.18 10.97 -1.36
C ALA A 480 33.21 11.07 0.18
N PHE A 481 32.24 10.48 0.89
CA PHE A 481 32.22 10.45 2.35
C PHE A 481 33.41 9.71 2.96
N ALA A 482 33.89 8.65 2.32
CA ALA A 482 35.05 7.90 2.79
C ALA A 482 36.36 8.72 2.79
N THR A 483 36.41 9.82 2.04
CA THR A 483 37.61 10.67 1.89
C THR A 483 37.43 12.10 2.39
N THR A 484 36.20 12.47 2.77
CA THR A 484 35.88 13.82 3.27
C THR A 484 36.29 13.95 4.73
N ASP A 485 36.97 15.04 5.08
CA ASP A 485 37.25 15.38 6.47
C ASP A 485 35.93 15.67 7.20
N VAL A 486 35.58 14.80 8.14
CA VAL A 486 34.32 14.83 8.89
C VAL A 486 34.13 16.11 9.71
N SER A 487 35.22 16.85 9.99
CA SER A 487 35.14 18.15 10.65
C SER A 487 34.60 19.28 9.76
N LEU A 488 34.48 19.06 8.44
CA LEU A 488 34.00 20.07 7.50
C LEU A 488 32.47 20.13 7.39
N TYR A 489 31.73 19.15 7.94
CA TYR A 489 30.26 19.12 7.89
C TYR A 489 29.57 20.21 8.72
N THR A 490 30.34 21.02 9.44
CA THR A 490 29.88 22.21 10.18
C THR A 490 30.44 23.51 9.59
N GLU A 491 31.13 23.45 8.44
CA GLU A 491 31.85 24.57 7.84
C GLU A 491 31.28 24.94 6.46
N GLU A 492 31.15 26.24 6.19
CA GLU A 492 30.61 26.77 4.92
C GLU A 492 31.26 26.24 3.61
N PRO A 493 32.57 25.94 3.52
CA PRO A 493 33.18 25.49 2.26
C PRO A 493 32.80 24.07 1.80
N LEU A 494 31.96 23.34 2.55
CA LEU A 494 31.57 21.96 2.22
C LEU A 494 30.92 21.85 0.83
N ALA A 495 30.06 22.81 0.46
CA ALA A 495 29.39 22.84 -0.84
C ALA A 495 30.37 22.77 -2.01
N SER A 496 31.54 23.41 -1.88
CA SER A 496 32.55 23.42 -2.94
C SER A 496 33.19 22.05 -3.17
N GLN A 497 33.19 21.15 -2.19
CA GLN A 497 33.73 19.79 -2.34
C GLN A 497 32.76 18.86 -3.08
N PHE A 498 31.46 19.08 -2.89
CA PHE A 498 30.41 18.26 -3.47
C PHE A 498 29.82 18.84 -4.77
N GLN A 499 30.27 20.03 -5.19
CA GLN A 499 29.80 20.68 -6.41
C GLN A 499 30.05 19.83 -7.67
N GLU A 500 31.15 19.06 -7.72
CA GLU A 500 31.43 18.15 -8.84
C GLU A 500 30.41 17.00 -8.90
N ILE A 501 30.04 16.44 -7.74
CA ILE A 501 29.01 15.38 -7.66
C ILE A 501 27.65 15.96 -8.04
N HIS A 502 27.27 17.11 -7.49
CA HIS A 502 26.06 17.83 -7.88
C HIS A 502 26.00 18.02 -9.41
N THR A 503 27.10 18.48 -10.02
CA THR A 503 27.15 18.69 -11.47
C THR A 503 26.91 17.38 -12.24
N GLN A 504 27.51 16.28 -11.80
CA GLN A 504 27.30 14.95 -12.40
C GLN A 504 25.84 14.50 -12.27
N VAL A 505 25.25 14.60 -11.08
CA VAL A 505 23.83 14.27 -10.84
C VAL A 505 22.94 15.10 -11.76
N MET A 506 23.13 16.42 -11.78
CA MET A 506 22.31 17.32 -12.58
C MET A 506 22.50 17.11 -14.09
N GLU A 507 23.70 16.74 -14.56
CA GLU A 507 23.92 16.37 -15.96
C GLU A 507 23.16 15.09 -16.33
N GLU A 508 23.09 14.13 -15.42
CA GLU A 508 22.46 12.85 -15.65
C GLU A 508 20.92 12.91 -15.60
N ILE A 509 20.33 13.51 -14.56
CA ILE A 509 18.87 13.62 -14.44
C ILE A 509 18.24 14.48 -15.55
N ASN A 510 19.03 15.36 -16.19
CA ASN A 510 18.59 16.18 -17.32
C ASN A 510 18.90 15.54 -18.68
N ASN A 511 19.41 14.31 -18.71
CA ASN A 511 19.58 13.56 -19.95
C ASN A 511 18.21 13.07 -20.44
N PRO A 512 17.79 13.42 -21.68
CA PRO A 512 16.51 12.97 -22.26
C PRO A 512 16.39 11.46 -22.46
N ASP A 513 17.47 10.69 -22.31
CA ASP A 513 17.44 9.23 -22.35
C ASP A 513 16.77 8.62 -21.10
N TYR A 514 16.71 9.36 -19.98
CA TYR A 514 15.96 8.94 -18.79
C TYR A 514 14.51 9.40 -18.89
N THR A 515 13.60 8.44 -18.76
CA THR A 515 12.16 8.61 -18.99
C THR A 515 11.37 7.89 -17.90
N MET A 516 10.23 8.47 -17.51
CA MET A 516 9.31 7.89 -16.54
C MET A 516 8.06 7.31 -17.23
N ILE A 517 7.40 8.12 -18.06
CA ILE A 517 6.23 7.72 -18.86
C ILE A 517 6.48 7.77 -20.37
N GLY A 518 7.59 8.36 -20.80
CA GLY A 518 8.00 8.43 -22.19
C GLY A 518 7.27 9.49 -22.99
N SER A 519 7.95 9.96 -24.04
CA SER A 519 7.42 11.00 -24.94
C SER A 519 6.01 10.72 -25.51
N PRO A 520 5.58 9.48 -25.82
CA PRO A 520 4.22 9.24 -26.29
C PRO A 520 3.16 9.54 -25.22
N LYS A 521 3.40 9.17 -23.95
CA LYS A 521 2.44 9.43 -22.86
C LYS A 521 2.46 10.89 -22.41
N VAL A 522 3.62 11.55 -22.45
CA VAL A 522 3.69 13.02 -22.27
C VAL A 522 2.83 13.74 -23.33
N SER A 523 2.94 13.33 -24.60
CA SER A 523 2.15 13.92 -25.69
C SER A 523 0.65 13.64 -25.53
N PHE A 524 0.29 12.42 -25.13
CA PHE A 524 -1.09 12.05 -24.82
C PHE A 524 -1.69 12.91 -23.69
N LEU A 525 -0.90 13.14 -22.62
CA LEU A 525 -1.31 13.98 -21.50
C LEU A 525 -1.54 15.43 -21.95
N GLU A 526 -0.61 15.98 -22.77
CA GLU A 526 -0.75 17.30 -23.37
C GLU A 526 -2.02 17.44 -24.21
N GLU A 527 -2.28 16.49 -25.11
CA GLU A 527 -3.46 16.50 -25.98
C GLU A 527 -4.76 16.41 -25.17
N THR A 528 -4.78 15.53 -24.16
CA THR A 528 -5.95 15.32 -23.29
C THR A 528 -6.25 16.58 -22.46
N PHE A 529 -5.25 17.18 -21.83
CA PHE A 529 -5.44 18.40 -21.05
C PHE A 529 -5.74 19.62 -21.91
N ALA A 530 -5.14 19.74 -23.10
CA ALA A 530 -5.49 20.79 -24.04
C ALA A 530 -6.98 20.70 -24.46
N ALA A 531 -7.50 19.49 -24.68
CA ALA A 531 -8.91 19.27 -24.95
C ALA A 531 -9.80 19.62 -23.74
N SER A 532 -9.41 19.19 -22.54
CA SER A 532 -10.08 19.53 -21.27
C SER A 532 -10.18 21.04 -21.05
N LYS A 533 -9.05 21.75 -21.23
CA LYS A 533 -8.96 23.21 -21.15
C LYS A 533 -9.81 23.90 -22.20
N ALA A 534 -9.80 23.42 -23.45
CA ALA A 534 -10.62 23.95 -24.53
C ALA A 534 -12.13 23.76 -24.27
N ALA A 535 -12.51 22.69 -23.56
CA ALA A 535 -13.88 22.46 -23.09
C ALA A 535 -14.28 23.35 -21.91
N GLY A 536 -13.36 24.16 -21.36
CA GLY A 536 -13.63 25.10 -20.27
C GLY A 536 -13.59 24.48 -18.87
N LYS A 537 -13.04 23.26 -18.73
CA LYS A 537 -12.92 22.58 -17.43
C LYS A 537 -11.87 23.28 -16.57
N PRO A 538 -12.18 23.63 -15.30
CA PRO A 538 -11.24 24.31 -14.44
C PRO A 538 -10.07 23.43 -14.00
N TRP A 539 -10.26 22.11 -13.81
CA TRP A 539 -9.24 21.24 -13.20
C TRP A 539 -8.72 20.16 -14.15
N GLN A 540 -7.40 20.01 -14.20
CA GLN A 540 -6.70 18.93 -14.91
C GLN A 540 -5.80 18.19 -13.90
N ILE A 541 -6.07 16.91 -13.69
CA ILE A 541 -5.44 16.11 -12.64
C ILE A 541 -4.63 15.00 -13.29
N PHE A 542 -3.34 14.95 -12.98
CA PHE A 542 -2.45 13.86 -13.35
C PHE A 542 -2.14 13.03 -12.11
N GLY A 543 -2.49 11.75 -12.11
CA GLY A 543 -1.99 10.81 -11.10
C GLY A 543 -0.79 10.03 -11.62
N CYS A 544 0.31 10.12 -10.88
CA CYS A 544 1.53 9.33 -11.03
C CYS A 544 1.90 8.69 -9.70
N ALA A 545 2.53 7.51 -9.69
CA ALA A 545 2.78 6.82 -8.43
C ALA A 545 3.76 7.57 -7.51
N THR A 546 4.78 8.22 -8.11
CA THR A 546 5.83 8.93 -7.39
C THR A 546 5.65 10.46 -7.36
N MET A 547 6.48 11.13 -6.57
CA MET A 547 6.43 12.58 -6.35
C MET A 547 7.14 13.38 -7.46
N MET A 548 6.64 14.59 -7.72
CA MET A 548 7.27 15.57 -8.63
C MET A 548 7.90 16.76 -7.91
N GLY A 549 7.48 17.02 -6.68
CA GLY A 549 8.04 18.07 -5.84
C GLY A 549 9.57 17.99 -5.81
N PRO A 550 10.29 19.06 -6.15
CA PRO A 550 11.74 19.03 -6.08
C PRO A 550 12.16 18.90 -4.60
N SER A 551 12.87 17.83 -4.26
CA SER A 551 13.10 17.46 -2.86
C SER A 551 14.59 17.24 -2.53
N VAL A 552 15.05 17.90 -1.46
CA VAL A 552 16.35 17.69 -0.79
C VAL A 552 16.12 17.41 0.69
N LEU A 553 17.01 16.64 1.30
CA LEU A 553 16.97 16.42 2.73
C LEU A 553 17.28 17.72 3.51
N PRO A 554 16.68 17.92 4.69
CA PRO A 554 16.96 19.07 5.54
C PRO A 554 18.40 19.03 6.04
N ASN A 555 19.04 20.21 6.18
CA ASN A 555 20.41 20.31 6.70
C ASN A 555 20.44 20.10 8.22
N PRO A 556 20.93 18.95 8.73
CA PRO A 556 20.92 18.66 10.15
C PRO A 556 21.76 19.63 10.98
N SER A 557 22.82 20.22 10.41
CA SER A 557 23.69 21.18 11.11
C SER A 557 22.98 22.47 11.53
N THR A 558 21.86 22.81 10.87
CA THR A 558 21.08 24.03 11.12
C THR A 558 19.73 23.74 11.78
N MET A 559 19.36 22.47 11.91
CA MET A 559 18.03 22.04 12.35
C MET A 559 17.68 22.50 13.77
N ALA A 560 18.70 22.71 14.61
CA ALA A 560 18.52 23.22 15.96
C ALA A 560 17.72 24.53 16.02
N ARG A 561 17.73 25.37 14.98
CA ARG A 561 16.98 26.64 14.96
C ARG A 561 15.46 26.49 14.96
N PHE A 562 14.96 25.31 14.57
CA PHE A 562 13.53 25.01 14.52
C PHE A 562 12.97 24.47 15.84
N ALA A 563 13.84 24.12 16.80
CA ALA A 563 13.39 23.66 18.11
C ALA A 563 12.66 24.80 18.88
N SER A 564 11.59 24.43 19.59
CA SER A 564 10.60 25.35 20.16
C SER A 564 11.07 26.15 21.39
N SER A 565 12.21 25.79 22.00
CA SER A 565 12.76 26.49 23.17
C SER A 565 14.28 26.63 23.12
N PRO A 566 14.89 27.66 23.74
CA PRO A 566 16.35 27.81 23.78
C PRO A 566 17.09 26.59 24.34
N GLU A 567 16.49 25.90 25.32
CA GLU A 567 17.01 24.65 25.88
C GLU A 567 17.01 23.52 24.84
N ALA A 568 15.90 23.35 24.11
CA ALA A 568 15.79 22.37 23.03
C ALA A 568 16.73 22.69 21.86
N GLN A 569 16.89 23.97 21.51
CA GLN A 569 17.86 24.43 20.50
C GLN A 569 19.29 24.06 20.91
N ALA A 570 19.67 24.34 22.15
CA ALA A 570 21.01 24.02 22.66
C ALA A 570 21.26 22.50 22.72
N ALA A 571 20.28 21.71 23.14
CA ALA A 571 20.37 20.25 23.18
C ALA A 571 20.47 19.64 21.78
N THR A 572 19.65 20.12 20.84
CA THR A 572 19.68 19.70 19.44
C THR A 572 21.01 20.05 18.79
N GLN A 573 21.51 21.27 18.99
CA GLN A 573 22.81 21.67 18.46
C GLN A 573 23.93 20.78 19.03
N ALA A 574 23.94 20.54 20.34
CA ALA A 574 24.94 19.68 20.97
C ALA A 574 24.88 18.23 20.45
N LEU A 575 23.68 17.72 20.17
CA LEU A 575 23.49 16.42 19.53
C LEU A 575 24.11 16.43 18.12
N MET A 576 23.79 17.41 17.28
CA MET A 576 24.30 17.49 15.90
C MET A 576 25.82 17.68 15.85
N ASP A 577 26.39 18.51 16.73
CA ASP A 577 27.83 18.74 16.85
C ASP A 577 28.59 17.47 17.25
N ALA A 578 27.95 16.58 18.03
CA ALA A 578 28.52 15.28 18.40
C ALA A 578 28.29 14.21 17.32
N ALA A 579 27.15 14.26 16.65
CA ALA A 579 26.66 13.29 15.68
C ALA A 579 27.38 13.40 14.32
N LEU A 580 27.44 14.59 13.74
CA LEU A 580 27.94 14.78 12.38
C LEU A 580 29.42 14.39 12.19
N PRO A 581 30.33 14.58 13.18
CA PRO A 581 31.71 14.09 13.04
C PRO A 581 31.86 12.58 13.25
N SER A 582 30.82 11.87 13.69
CA SER A 582 30.88 10.43 13.94
C SER A 582 30.76 9.61 12.65
N ASP A 583 31.43 8.46 12.60
CA ASP A 583 31.38 7.60 11.42
C ASP A 583 30.01 6.94 11.22
N ASP A 584 29.23 6.82 12.29
CA ASP A 584 27.95 6.10 12.35
C ASP A 584 26.78 6.85 11.67
N LEU A 585 26.97 8.12 11.26
CA LEU A 585 25.90 8.97 10.72
C LEU A 585 26.23 9.51 9.31
N ALA A 586 26.69 8.62 8.42
CA ALA A 586 26.96 8.94 7.02
C ALA A 586 25.75 9.53 6.28
N LEU A 587 24.53 9.05 6.56
CA LEU A 587 23.29 9.56 5.96
C LEU A 587 23.05 11.05 6.27
N PHE A 588 23.23 11.47 7.52
CA PHE A 588 23.01 12.87 7.93
C PHE A 588 24.10 13.79 7.38
N ARG A 589 25.33 13.30 7.25
CA ARG A 589 26.40 14.00 6.53
C ARG A 589 26.03 14.21 5.05
N ALA A 590 25.44 13.20 4.42
CA ALA A 590 24.90 13.32 3.07
C ALA A 590 23.83 14.40 2.97
N ALA A 591 22.90 14.42 3.93
CA ALA A 591 21.85 15.43 4.00
C ALA A 591 22.42 16.86 4.07
N VAL A 592 23.49 17.10 4.86
CA VAL A 592 24.19 18.40 4.88
C VAL A 592 24.70 18.77 3.48
N ALA A 593 25.40 17.86 2.80
CA ALA A 593 25.99 18.13 1.49
C ALA A 593 24.93 18.36 0.39
N MET A 594 23.88 17.53 0.37
CA MET A 594 22.77 17.63 -0.57
C MET A 594 21.98 18.92 -0.38
N SER A 595 21.68 19.29 0.86
CA SER A 595 21.00 20.55 1.17
C SER A 595 21.82 21.77 0.73
N HIS A 596 23.13 21.78 0.97
CA HIS A 596 24.00 22.90 0.55
C HIS A 596 24.15 23.04 -0.95
N THR A 597 24.12 21.92 -1.68
CA THR A 597 24.28 21.90 -3.15
C THR A 597 22.95 21.93 -3.88
N MET A 598 21.82 21.84 -3.17
CA MET A 598 20.49 21.62 -3.75
C MET A 598 20.46 20.38 -4.68
N THR A 599 21.11 19.30 -4.25
CA THR A 599 21.12 18.03 -4.99
C THR A 599 19.96 17.16 -4.54
N PRO A 600 19.07 16.70 -5.44
CA PRO A 600 17.95 15.86 -5.07
C PRO A 600 18.40 14.52 -4.44
N TRP A 601 17.68 14.08 -3.42
CA TRP A 601 18.06 12.87 -2.67
C TRP A 601 17.45 11.59 -3.23
N ASN A 602 16.24 11.68 -3.78
CA ASN A 602 15.54 10.56 -4.41
C ASN A 602 15.75 10.61 -5.93
N LEU A 603 16.16 9.50 -6.54
CA LEU A 603 16.29 9.38 -7.99
C LEU A 603 15.27 8.39 -8.58
N ASP A 604 14.49 7.74 -7.73
CA ASP A 604 13.40 6.85 -8.10
C ASP A 604 12.13 7.65 -8.47
N ASP A 605 11.93 8.82 -7.87
CA ASP A 605 10.86 9.76 -8.24
C ASP A 605 11.27 10.71 -9.39
N TYR A 606 10.41 11.64 -9.78
CA TYR A 606 10.68 12.58 -10.89
C TYR A 606 11.87 13.52 -10.66
N ASN A 607 12.51 13.54 -9.49
CA ASN A 607 13.80 14.17 -9.27
C ASN A 607 14.95 13.46 -10.00
N GLY A 608 14.84 12.16 -10.26
CA GLY A 608 15.73 11.43 -11.17
C GLY A 608 15.46 11.76 -12.65
N PHE A 609 14.26 12.20 -12.99
CA PHE A 609 13.81 12.34 -14.38
C PHE A 609 13.59 13.81 -14.75
N GLY A 610 14.56 14.66 -14.42
CA GLY A 610 14.50 16.11 -14.54
C GLY A 610 14.12 16.64 -15.93
N TYR A 611 14.60 16.00 -17.01
CA TYR A 611 14.22 16.38 -18.38
C TYR A 611 12.71 16.20 -18.62
N GLU A 612 12.16 15.04 -18.25
CA GLU A 612 10.74 14.74 -18.45
C GLU A 612 9.85 15.50 -17.45
N ARG A 613 10.28 15.65 -16.19
CA ARG A 613 9.61 16.51 -15.19
C ARG A 613 9.43 17.92 -15.73
N LYS A 614 10.47 18.50 -16.33
CA LYS A 614 10.40 19.82 -16.96
C LYS A 614 9.37 19.84 -18.11
N ALA A 615 9.35 18.82 -18.96
CA ALA A 615 8.40 18.74 -20.07
C ALA A 615 6.94 18.69 -19.57
N ILE A 616 6.66 17.90 -18.52
CA ILE A 616 5.33 17.80 -17.91
C ILE A 616 4.90 19.15 -17.29
N LEU A 617 5.79 19.83 -16.57
CA LEU A 617 5.45 21.13 -15.97
C LEU A 617 5.26 22.23 -17.02
N ASP A 618 6.02 22.21 -18.10
CA ASP A 618 5.80 23.09 -19.26
C ASP A 618 4.45 22.78 -19.94
N MET A 619 4.07 21.50 -20.03
CA MET A 619 2.76 21.08 -20.52
C MET A 619 1.63 21.62 -19.64
N PHE A 620 1.73 21.54 -18.30
CA PHE A 620 0.72 22.12 -17.41
C PHE A 620 0.53 23.63 -17.64
N ARG A 621 1.64 24.37 -17.79
CA ARG A 621 1.60 25.81 -18.11
C ARG A 621 0.78 26.09 -19.37
N ASP A 622 0.94 25.28 -20.40
CA ASP A 622 0.41 25.55 -21.73
C ASP A 622 -1.01 24.97 -21.91
N SER A 623 -1.26 23.79 -21.34
CA SER A 623 -2.42 22.94 -21.62
C SER A 623 -3.39 22.77 -20.45
N ALA A 624 -3.07 23.22 -19.23
CA ALA A 624 -4.01 23.22 -18.10
C ALA A 624 -4.52 24.63 -17.74
N ASN A 625 -5.67 24.68 -17.09
CA ASN A 625 -6.19 25.85 -16.39
C ASN A 625 -5.72 25.85 -14.93
N ASN A 626 -5.87 24.71 -14.24
CA ASN A 626 -5.37 24.51 -12.88
C ASN A 626 -4.91 23.05 -12.76
N GLY A 627 -3.59 22.84 -12.82
CA GLY A 627 -2.97 21.52 -12.76
C GLY A 627 -2.83 21.00 -11.33
N ILE A 628 -3.24 19.75 -11.11
CA ILE A 628 -2.99 19.01 -9.86
C ILE A 628 -2.24 17.73 -10.22
N ILE A 629 -1.14 17.46 -9.54
CA ILE A 629 -0.37 16.23 -9.67
C ILE A 629 -0.55 15.45 -8.36
N LEU A 630 -1.06 14.22 -8.45
CA LEU A 630 -1.17 13.32 -7.31
C LEU A 630 0.04 12.38 -7.31
N GLY A 631 0.62 12.14 -6.14
CA GLY A 631 1.72 11.21 -5.92
C GLY A 631 1.55 10.42 -4.61
N GLY A 632 2.34 9.36 -4.46
CA GLY A 632 2.49 8.54 -3.27
C GLY A 632 3.98 8.32 -2.96
N ASP A 633 4.40 7.07 -2.76
CA ASP A 633 5.80 6.60 -2.63
C ASP A 633 6.56 7.08 -1.37
N LEU A 634 6.56 8.38 -1.06
CA LEU A 634 7.38 8.93 0.04
C LEU A 634 6.85 8.67 1.45
N HIS A 635 5.73 7.95 1.60
CA HIS A 635 5.14 7.49 2.87
C HIS A 635 4.70 8.56 3.88
N ASP A 636 4.86 9.84 3.55
CA ASP A 636 4.57 10.99 4.41
C ASP A 636 3.69 12.02 3.70
N ASN A 637 3.14 12.98 4.44
CA ASN A 637 2.21 13.96 3.90
C ASN A 637 2.99 15.08 3.23
N TRP A 638 2.64 15.41 1.98
CA TRP A 638 3.32 16.47 1.28
C TRP A 638 2.44 17.29 0.34
N ALA A 639 2.70 18.59 0.24
CA ALA A 639 2.05 19.46 -0.75
C ALA A 639 2.99 20.56 -1.27
N TRP A 640 3.21 20.59 -2.58
CA TRP A 640 4.07 21.56 -3.26
C TRP A 640 3.29 22.49 -4.19
N GLU A 641 3.73 23.75 -4.24
CA GLU A 641 3.59 24.60 -5.41
C GLU A 641 4.66 24.23 -6.44
N MET A 642 4.25 23.98 -7.68
CA MET A 642 5.15 23.53 -8.74
C MET A 642 5.49 24.67 -9.68
N TYR A 643 6.78 24.92 -9.87
CA TYR A 643 7.29 25.99 -10.72
C TYR A 643 7.51 25.56 -12.17
N GLU A 644 7.34 26.51 -13.10
CA GLU A 644 7.67 26.27 -14.51
C GLU A 644 9.14 25.86 -14.69
N GLY A 645 9.40 24.99 -15.67
CA GLY A 645 10.74 24.51 -15.95
C GLY A 645 11.32 23.50 -14.94
N GLY A 646 10.58 23.14 -13.88
CA GLY A 646 10.99 22.14 -12.89
C GLY A 646 12.13 22.58 -11.97
N ALA A 647 12.31 23.89 -11.76
CA ALA A 647 13.30 24.42 -10.84
C ALA A 647 12.84 24.36 -9.38
N PHE A 648 13.80 24.33 -8.44
CA PHE A 648 13.54 24.55 -7.02
C PHE A 648 13.04 25.98 -6.76
N ASP A 649 13.49 26.97 -7.54
CA ASP A 649 13.19 28.40 -7.36
C ASP A 649 12.65 29.02 -8.66
N GLY A 650 11.34 28.90 -8.89
CA GLY A 650 10.68 29.55 -10.02
C GLY A 650 10.06 30.90 -9.67
N ASN A 651 9.85 31.72 -10.70
CA ASN A 651 9.09 32.97 -10.57
C ASN A 651 7.58 32.78 -10.83
N LYS A 652 7.16 31.59 -11.28
CA LYS A 652 5.80 31.32 -11.69
C LYS A 652 5.42 29.87 -11.40
N THR A 653 4.34 29.70 -10.66
CA THR A 653 3.71 28.40 -10.39
C THR A 653 2.80 28.00 -11.55
N VAL A 654 2.68 26.69 -11.79
CA VAL A 654 1.95 26.12 -12.95
C VAL A 654 1.03 24.97 -12.57
N ALA A 655 1.34 24.28 -11.48
CA ALA A 655 0.56 23.18 -10.93
C ALA A 655 0.82 23.08 -9.41
N ILE A 656 0.05 22.24 -8.73
CA ILE A 656 0.36 21.78 -7.37
C ILE A 656 0.70 20.29 -7.41
N ASN A 657 1.54 19.79 -6.50
CA ASN A 657 1.77 18.36 -6.33
C ASN A 657 1.41 17.93 -4.90
N LEU A 658 0.49 16.98 -4.78
CA LEU A 658 -0.06 16.46 -3.53
C LEU A 658 0.39 15.02 -3.34
N GLY A 659 1.18 14.77 -2.30
CA GLY A 659 1.66 13.45 -1.90
C GLY A 659 0.76 12.82 -0.85
N ALA A 660 0.27 11.62 -1.14
CA ALA A 660 -0.48 10.81 -0.18
C ALA A 660 0.50 10.26 0.87
N PRO A 661 0.17 10.37 2.17
CA PRO A 661 0.93 9.68 3.19
C PRO A 661 0.74 8.17 3.04
N GLY A 662 1.66 7.43 3.64
CA GLY A 662 1.46 6.00 3.81
C GLY A 662 0.21 5.74 4.66
N VAL A 663 -0.63 4.82 4.19
CA VAL A 663 -1.71 4.24 4.99
C VAL A 663 -1.10 3.58 6.22
N THR A 664 -0.01 2.83 6.04
CA THR A 664 0.75 2.21 7.13
C THR A 664 2.25 2.18 6.91
N SER A 665 2.76 2.36 5.69
CA SER A 665 4.19 2.22 5.41
C SER A 665 5.07 3.24 6.17
N PRO A 666 6.26 2.85 6.63
CA PRO A 666 7.12 3.70 7.45
C PRO A 666 7.74 4.82 6.60
N GLY A 667 7.74 6.06 7.11
CA GLY A 667 8.29 7.23 6.40
C GLY A 667 9.49 7.83 7.12
N TRP A 668 9.82 9.08 6.82
CA TRP A 668 10.94 9.81 7.40
C TRP A 668 10.85 9.94 8.93
N GLY A 669 9.64 9.95 9.48
CA GLY A 669 9.44 9.92 10.93
C GLY A 669 10.17 8.75 11.59
N SER A 670 10.12 7.56 10.99
CA SER A 670 10.79 6.36 11.49
C SER A 670 12.32 6.45 11.40
N SER A 671 12.86 7.25 10.48
CA SER A 671 14.31 7.47 10.33
C SER A 671 14.84 8.58 11.25
N PHE A 672 14.09 9.68 11.42
CA PHE A 672 14.52 10.82 12.22
C PHE A 672 14.26 10.64 13.72
N GLN A 673 13.14 10.04 14.13
CA GLN A 673 12.76 9.96 15.54
C GLN A 673 13.83 9.27 16.42
N PRO A 674 14.43 8.13 16.01
CA PRO A 674 15.45 7.46 16.82
C PRO A 674 16.69 8.31 17.11
N LEU A 675 17.03 9.25 16.23
CA LEU A 675 18.17 10.17 16.42
C LEU A 675 17.97 11.06 17.66
N PHE A 676 16.73 11.47 17.93
CA PHE A 676 16.39 12.38 19.02
C PHE A 676 16.05 11.68 20.34
N ALA A 677 16.00 10.35 20.37
CA ALA A 677 15.58 9.59 21.54
C ALA A 677 16.32 9.98 22.84
N SER A 678 17.61 10.32 22.74
CA SER A 678 18.42 10.72 23.90
C SER A 678 18.10 12.09 24.49
N ILE A 679 17.47 12.98 23.70
CA ILE A 679 17.11 14.34 24.09
C ILE A 679 15.60 14.60 23.99
N ASN A 680 14.79 13.57 23.75
CA ASN A 680 13.36 13.71 23.44
C ASN A 680 12.60 14.50 24.51
N GLU A 681 12.85 14.19 25.79
CA GLU A 681 12.24 14.92 26.92
C GLU A 681 12.64 16.41 26.96
N ILE A 682 13.85 16.75 26.48
CA ILE A 682 14.34 18.13 26.43
C ILE A 682 13.72 18.89 25.25
N VAL A 683 13.53 18.21 24.11
CA VAL A 683 12.92 18.78 22.91
C VAL A 683 11.41 18.98 23.08
N GLY A 684 10.76 18.16 23.90
CA GLY A 684 9.33 18.28 24.22
C GLY A 684 8.49 17.06 23.82
N GLY A 685 9.14 15.95 23.46
CA GLY A 685 8.49 14.72 23.02
C GLY A 685 8.41 14.58 21.50
N ASP A 686 7.89 13.44 21.04
CA ASP A 686 7.91 13.05 19.62
C ASP A 686 7.20 14.06 18.71
N ALA A 687 6.08 14.64 19.16
CA ALA A 687 5.36 15.65 18.41
C ALA A 687 6.25 16.87 18.09
N GLU A 688 6.98 17.38 19.08
CA GLU A 688 7.89 18.53 18.89
C GLU A 688 9.10 18.17 18.01
N VAL A 689 9.55 16.91 18.04
CA VAL A 689 10.57 16.41 17.11
C VAL A 689 10.04 16.42 15.68
N TYR A 690 8.83 15.93 15.44
CA TYR A 690 8.22 15.95 14.10
C TYR A 690 8.00 17.37 13.60
N GLU A 691 7.46 18.27 14.40
CA GLU A 691 7.29 19.69 14.03
C GLU A 691 8.63 20.34 13.64
N MET A 692 9.70 20.08 14.40
CA MET A 692 11.04 20.56 14.08
C MET A 692 11.57 20.00 12.76
N VAL A 693 11.34 18.72 12.47
CA VAL A 693 11.77 18.07 11.22
C VAL A 693 10.95 18.57 10.03
N ASN A 694 9.63 18.70 10.17
CA ASN A 694 8.73 19.26 9.16
C ASN A 694 9.17 20.68 8.77
N ALA A 695 9.39 21.56 9.76
CA ALA A 695 9.87 22.92 9.52
C ALA A 695 11.24 22.95 8.82
N ALA A 696 12.11 21.98 9.10
CA ALA A 696 13.40 21.86 8.44
C ALA A 696 13.26 21.41 6.97
N PHE A 697 12.31 20.53 6.66
CA PHE A 697 12.00 20.14 5.27
C PHE A 697 11.42 21.33 4.50
N GLU A 698 10.46 22.06 5.06
CA GLU A 698 9.85 23.24 4.43
C GLU A 698 10.88 24.33 4.13
N ASP A 699 11.81 24.59 5.06
CA ASP A 699 12.89 25.56 4.84
C ASP A 699 13.89 25.11 3.76
N ALA A 700 14.19 23.81 3.70
CA ALA A 700 15.14 23.26 2.73
C ALA A 700 14.57 23.17 1.30
N ASN A 701 13.25 23.16 1.14
CA ASN A 701 12.57 22.87 -0.12
C ASN A 701 11.65 24.02 -0.52
N PRO A 702 12.13 24.98 -1.33
CA PRO A 702 11.27 26.07 -1.79
C PRO A 702 10.09 25.53 -2.61
N GLY A 703 8.89 26.04 -2.31
CA GLY A 703 7.63 25.55 -2.90
C GLY A 703 6.95 24.44 -2.10
N LEU A 704 7.61 23.79 -1.13
CA LEU A 704 6.93 22.91 -0.18
C LEU A 704 6.08 23.77 0.76
N VAL A 705 4.76 23.63 0.69
CA VAL A 705 3.79 24.40 1.48
C VAL A 705 3.40 23.65 2.76
N TYR A 706 3.37 22.33 2.70
CA TYR A 706 3.00 21.48 3.83
C TYR A 706 3.76 20.17 3.78
N GLY A 707 4.46 19.83 4.86
CA GLY A 707 5.06 18.51 5.08
C GLY A 707 4.72 17.97 6.47
N ASP A 708 4.33 16.69 6.56
CA ASP A 708 4.16 16.00 7.86
C ASP A 708 4.70 14.57 7.80
N VAL A 709 5.88 14.38 8.39
CA VAL A 709 6.56 13.07 8.52
C VAL A 709 6.12 12.28 9.76
N GLY A 710 5.31 12.89 10.62
CA GLY A 710 4.92 12.33 11.91
C GLY A 710 3.60 11.56 11.89
N LYS A 711 2.83 11.61 10.78
CA LYS A 711 1.48 11.04 10.70
C LYS A 711 1.29 10.13 9.50
N LYS A 712 0.46 9.11 9.68
CA LYS A 712 -0.08 8.22 8.64
C LYS A 712 -1.51 8.60 8.32
N GLY A 713 -2.04 8.24 7.16
CA GLY A 713 -3.40 8.65 6.84
C GLY A 713 -3.74 8.70 5.36
N PHE A 714 -4.42 9.78 4.99
CA PHE A 714 -4.87 10.08 3.63
C PHE A 714 -5.21 11.57 3.50
N PHE A 715 -5.51 12.04 2.30
CA PHE A 715 -6.11 13.36 2.12
C PHE A 715 -7.39 13.30 1.28
N VAL A 716 -8.25 14.29 1.49
CA VAL A 716 -9.49 14.49 0.74
C VAL A 716 -9.35 15.72 -0.13
N VAL A 717 -9.78 15.61 -1.38
CA VAL A 717 -9.90 16.74 -2.30
C VAL A 717 -11.38 17.00 -2.57
N THR A 718 -11.83 18.21 -2.28
CA THR A 718 -13.13 18.73 -2.72
C THR A 718 -12.90 19.79 -3.80
N LEU A 719 -13.19 19.45 -5.05
CA LEU A 719 -13.08 20.38 -6.18
C LEU A 719 -14.39 21.09 -6.41
N GLN A 720 -14.32 22.39 -6.66
CA GLN A 720 -15.41 23.24 -7.07
C GLN A 720 -14.96 24.11 -8.25
N LYS A 721 -15.90 24.79 -8.93
CA LYS A 721 -15.54 25.62 -10.09
C LYS A 721 -14.57 26.77 -9.75
N ALA A 722 -14.59 27.25 -8.51
CA ALA A 722 -13.82 28.41 -8.06
C ALA A 722 -12.55 28.04 -7.28
N GLU A 723 -12.53 26.88 -6.62
CA GLU A 723 -11.43 26.47 -5.74
C GLU A 723 -11.38 24.95 -5.56
N ALA A 724 -10.20 24.46 -5.17
CA ALA A 724 -9.98 23.11 -4.67
C ALA A 724 -9.61 23.20 -3.19
N ASN A 725 -10.30 22.42 -2.36
CA ASN A 725 -9.96 22.24 -0.94
C ASN A 725 -9.25 20.90 -0.78
N ILE A 726 -8.05 20.91 -0.21
CA ILE A 726 -7.23 19.74 0.04
C ILE A 726 -7.06 19.61 1.56
N GLU A 727 -7.55 18.51 2.13
CA GLU A 727 -7.61 18.31 3.57
C GLU A 727 -6.88 17.03 3.97
N TYR A 728 -5.76 17.15 4.67
CA TYR A 728 -4.97 16.02 5.16
C TYR A 728 -5.53 15.52 6.49
N TYR A 729 -5.78 14.21 6.57
CA TYR A 729 -6.27 13.55 7.77
C TYR A 729 -5.22 12.57 8.27
N GLY A 730 -4.62 12.92 9.41
CA GLY A 730 -3.48 12.21 9.98
C GLY A 730 -3.79 11.50 11.30
N MET A 731 -3.23 10.31 11.46
CA MET A 731 -3.20 9.49 12.67
C MET A 731 -1.74 9.32 13.12
N SER A 732 -1.51 9.11 14.42
CA SER A 732 -0.17 8.81 14.88
C SER A 732 0.24 7.38 14.46
N PRO A 733 1.54 7.10 14.29
CA PRO A 733 2.03 5.75 13.99
C PRO A 733 1.63 4.71 15.06
N THR A 734 1.33 5.11 16.28
CA THR A 734 0.86 4.19 17.32
C THR A 734 -0.60 3.82 17.19
N GLU A 735 -1.44 4.70 16.63
CA GLU A 735 -2.87 4.42 16.43
C GLU A 735 -3.07 3.28 15.42
N ILE A 736 -2.24 3.22 14.37
CA ILE A 736 -2.32 2.15 13.37
C ILE A 736 -1.85 0.79 13.88
N LEU A 737 -1.31 0.68 15.10
CA LEU A 737 -0.88 -0.60 15.68
C LEU A 737 -1.97 -1.25 16.54
N VAL A 738 -3.11 -0.60 16.70
CA VAL A 738 -4.21 -1.11 17.53
C VAL A 738 -5.15 -1.94 16.67
N ASP A 739 -5.54 -3.14 17.12
CA ASP A 739 -6.51 -3.95 16.37
C ASP A 739 -7.90 -3.30 16.34
N TYR A 740 -8.70 -3.61 15.31
CA TYR A 740 -10.02 -3.03 15.10
C TYR A 740 -11.00 -3.19 16.27
N GLU A 741 -10.95 -4.29 17.01
CA GLU A 741 -11.87 -4.53 18.14
C GLU A 741 -11.51 -3.60 19.32
N THR A 742 -10.23 -3.60 19.69
CA THR A 742 -9.71 -2.71 20.73
C THR A 742 -9.96 -1.24 20.37
N ALA A 743 -9.70 -0.86 19.13
CA ALA A 743 -9.81 0.53 18.70
C ALA A 743 -11.26 1.02 18.64
N ARG A 744 -12.22 0.18 18.21
CA ARG A 744 -13.67 0.51 18.27
C ARG A 744 -14.15 0.64 19.70
N ALA A 745 -13.74 -0.27 20.59
CA ALA A 745 -14.12 -0.22 21.99
C ALA A 745 -13.62 1.07 22.69
N ALA A 746 -12.44 1.55 22.31
CA ALA A 746 -11.89 2.82 22.81
C ALA A 746 -12.66 4.05 22.30
N ASN A 747 -13.27 3.97 21.11
CA ASN A 747 -13.92 5.08 20.40
C ASN A 747 -15.47 5.00 20.38
N GLY A 748 -16.06 4.22 21.29
CA GLY A 748 -17.52 4.14 21.42
C GLY A 748 -18.21 3.51 20.20
N ASP A 749 -17.56 2.51 19.59
CA ASP A 749 -18.05 1.68 18.49
C ASP A 749 -18.28 2.38 17.13
N SER A 750 -17.85 3.64 16.99
CA SER A 750 -18.03 4.44 15.77
C SER A 750 -16.84 4.35 14.79
N VAL A 751 -15.76 5.07 15.07
CA VAL A 751 -14.51 5.13 14.28
C VAL A 751 -13.42 4.23 14.86
N THR A 752 -12.51 3.73 14.02
CA THR A 752 -11.47 2.78 14.45
C THR A 752 -10.14 3.38 14.86
N ALA A 753 -9.93 4.70 14.78
CA ALA A 753 -8.71 5.32 15.30
C ALA A 753 -8.95 6.79 15.60
N ALA A 754 -8.17 7.34 16.52
CA ALA A 754 -8.11 8.78 16.68
C ALA A 754 -7.38 9.39 15.47
N TYR A 755 -8.00 10.39 14.84
CA TYR A 755 -7.42 11.12 13.73
C TYR A 755 -7.59 12.63 13.93
N SER A 756 -6.78 13.40 13.22
CA SER A 756 -6.78 14.85 13.29
C SER A 756 -6.70 15.45 11.89
N CYS A 757 -7.26 16.64 11.73
CA CYS A 757 -6.91 17.49 10.59
C CYS A 757 -5.43 17.87 10.71
N GLY A 758 -4.64 17.50 9.70
CA GLY A 758 -3.26 17.93 9.53
C GLY A 758 -3.22 19.36 9.01
N ALA A 759 -3.68 19.55 7.77
CA ALA A 759 -3.78 20.85 7.13
C ALA A 759 -5.00 20.91 6.22
N ARG A 760 -5.50 22.13 5.99
CA ARG A 760 -6.44 22.44 4.91
C ARG A 760 -5.79 23.45 3.98
N LEU A 761 -5.51 23.03 2.75
CA LEU A 761 -4.91 23.85 1.71
C LEU A 761 -5.95 24.19 0.65
N ILE A 762 -5.89 25.41 0.12
CA ILE A 762 -6.83 25.92 -0.88
C ILE A 762 -6.06 26.34 -2.13
N SER A 763 -6.47 25.79 -3.28
CA SER A 763 -6.02 26.23 -4.60
C SER A 763 -7.14 27.01 -5.30
N THR A 764 -6.83 28.17 -5.86
CA THR A 764 -7.82 29.06 -6.48
C THR A 764 -7.86 28.85 -7.99
N ALA A 765 -9.05 28.61 -8.55
CA ALA A 765 -9.22 28.45 -9.98
C ALA A 765 -8.88 29.74 -10.73
N GLY A 766 -8.02 29.65 -11.74
CA GLY A 766 -7.49 30.78 -12.49
C GLY A 766 -6.17 31.33 -11.94
N GLU A 767 -5.66 30.75 -10.86
CA GLU A 767 -4.33 30.99 -10.30
C GLU A 767 -3.54 29.66 -10.29
N PRO A 768 -3.01 29.22 -11.46
CA PRO A 768 -2.39 27.90 -11.59
C PRO A 768 -1.27 27.69 -10.59
N GLY A 769 -1.32 26.57 -9.86
CA GLY A 769 -0.31 26.23 -8.87
C GLY A 769 -0.37 27.05 -7.57
N SER A 770 -1.42 27.84 -7.35
CA SER A 770 -1.67 28.46 -6.04
C SER A 770 -1.97 27.40 -4.99
N LEU A 771 -1.37 27.52 -3.81
CA LEU A 771 -1.68 26.66 -2.68
C LEU A 771 -1.51 27.44 -1.37
N VAL A 772 -2.63 27.71 -0.68
CA VAL A 772 -2.63 28.52 0.55
C VAL A 772 -3.20 27.71 1.70
N GLU A 773 -2.47 27.63 2.80
CA GLU A 773 -2.98 27.03 4.02
C GLU A 773 -4.06 27.89 4.69
N SER A 774 -5.16 27.25 5.09
CA SER A 774 -6.30 27.86 5.76
C SER A 774 -6.21 27.69 7.27
N ASN A 775 -6.50 28.77 8.01
CA ASN A 775 -6.57 28.74 9.47
C ASN A 775 -7.91 28.19 10.02
N ASP A 776 -8.89 27.92 9.15
CA ASP A 776 -10.25 27.52 9.56
C ASP A 776 -10.40 26.01 9.84
N GLY A 777 -9.28 25.27 9.79
CA GLY A 777 -9.25 23.81 9.94
C GLY A 777 -9.98 23.06 8.83
N CYS A 778 -9.95 21.73 8.92
CA CYS A 778 -10.64 20.85 7.98
C CYS A 778 -12.15 20.91 8.19
N ILE A 779 -12.90 20.84 7.09
CA ILE A 779 -14.35 20.99 7.00
C ILE A 779 -15.03 19.73 6.44
N THR A 780 -14.28 18.74 5.95
CA THR A 780 -14.88 17.50 5.44
C THR A 780 -15.62 16.78 6.56
N MET A 781 -16.81 16.29 6.22
CA MET A 781 -17.73 15.67 7.15
C MET A 781 -17.60 14.15 7.10
N PHE A 782 -17.50 13.56 8.29
CA PHE A 782 -17.52 12.12 8.50
C PHE A 782 -18.81 11.74 9.23
N GLU A 783 -19.41 10.62 8.83
CA GLU A 783 -20.53 10.02 9.53
C GLU A 783 -20.06 9.57 10.91
N SER A 784 -20.80 9.97 11.96
CA SER A 784 -20.49 9.60 13.34
C SER A 784 -20.88 8.16 13.69
N GLU A 785 -21.62 7.51 12.81
CA GLU A 785 -22.06 6.11 12.92
C GLU A 785 -21.59 5.35 11.68
N ARG A 786 -21.54 4.03 11.79
CA ARG A 786 -21.23 3.15 10.67
C ARG A 786 -22.27 3.38 9.55
N PRO A 787 -21.86 3.50 8.27
CA PRO A 787 -22.80 3.69 7.17
C PRO A 787 -23.86 2.58 7.14
N ALA A 788 -25.13 2.96 6.98
CA ALA A 788 -26.26 2.02 6.92
C ALA A 788 -26.10 0.93 5.84
N LEU A 789 -25.30 1.22 4.80
CA LEU A 789 -24.91 0.28 3.76
C LEU A 789 -24.42 -1.07 4.31
N TRP A 790 -23.72 -1.07 5.44
CA TRP A 790 -23.08 -2.28 5.99
C TRP A 790 -24.05 -3.28 6.60
N ASP A 791 -25.27 -2.86 6.92
CA ASP A 791 -26.31 -3.69 7.52
C ASP A 791 -27.40 -4.11 6.51
N VAL A 792 -27.27 -3.70 5.23
CA VAL A 792 -28.26 -4.01 4.19
C VAL A 792 -28.31 -5.52 3.95
N PRO A 793 -29.48 -6.17 4.11
CA PRO A 793 -29.62 -7.60 3.87
C PRO A 793 -29.60 -7.93 2.38
N VAL A 794 -29.22 -9.17 2.06
CA VAL A 794 -29.31 -9.75 0.72
C VAL A 794 -30.22 -11.00 0.78
N PRO A 795 -31.55 -10.84 0.66
CA PRO A 795 -32.49 -11.95 0.88
C PRO A 795 -32.35 -13.08 -0.15
N LEU A 796 -32.23 -14.31 0.32
CA LEU A 796 -32.16 -15.52 -0.50
C LEU A 796 -33.58 -15.97 -0.94
N SER A 797 -34.35 -15.13 -1.62
CA SER A 797 -35.70 -15.52 -2.07
C SER A 797 -35.64 -16.67 -3.11
N THR A 798 -36.61 -17.58 -3.01
CA THR A 798 -36.74 -18.81 -3.84
C THR A 798 -37.66 -18.63 -5.05
N SER A 799 -38.32 -17.47 -5.20
CA SER A 799 -39.23 -17.17 -6.31
C SER A 799 -38.57 -16.17 -7.27
N ILE A 800 -37.90 -16.70 -8.29
CA ILE A 800 -37.08 -15.94 -9.24
C ILE A 800 -37.80 -15.54 -10.53
N ASP A 801 -39.10 -15.84 -10.66
CA ASP A 801 -39.90 -15.60 -11.86
C ASP A 801 -40.23 -14.10 -12.03
N GLY A 802 -39.76 -13.49 -13.12
CA GLY A 802 -40.19 -12.15 -13.55
C GLY A 802 -39.30 -10.96 -13.16
N VAL A 803 -38.19 -11.17 -12.43
CA VAL A 803 -37.21 -10.09 -12.16
C VAL A 803 -36.36 -9.84 -13.41
N PRO A 804 -36.20 -8.59 -13.87
CA PRO A 804 -35.44 -8.28 -15.08
C PRO A 804 -33.96 -8.72 -14.99
N THR A 805 -33.44 -9.27 -16.09
CA THR A 805 -32.03 -9.68 -16.21
C THR A 805 -31.18 -8.55 -16.77
N ILE A 806 -29.94 -8.44 -16.28
CA ILE A 806 -28.84 -7.76 -16.96
C ILE A 806 -28.49 -8.64 -18.16
N GLU A 807 -28.55 -8.09 -19.36
CA GLU A 807 -28.41 -8.86 -20.60
C GLU A 807 -26.95 -8.87 -21.09
N GLY A 808 -26.63 -9.84 -21.94
CA GLY A 808 -25.35 -9.87 -22.66
C GLY A 808 -24.12 -10.13 -21.77
N CYS A 809 -24.31 -10.63 -20.55
CA CYS A 809 -23.22 -10.94 -19.64
C CYS A 809 -22.29 -12.03 -20.19
N GLY A 810 -21.06 -11.63 -20.51
CA GLY A 810 -19.96 -12.50 -20.93
C GLY A 810 -18.64 -12.07 -20.28
N ALA A 811 -17.50 -12.58 -20.77
CA ALA A 811 -16.18 -12.33 -20.18
C ALA A 811 -15.79 -10.83 -20.11
N ASP A 812 -16.42 -9.98 -20.94
CA ASP A 812 -15.97 -8.60 -21.15
C ASP A 812 -17.00 -7.52 -20.79
N ALA A 813 -18.31 -7.82 -20.69
CA ALA A 813 -19.34 -6.82 -20.40
C ALA A 813 -20.69 -7.43 -19.99
N CYS A 814 -21.51 -6.61 -19.31
CA CYS A 814 -22.91 -6.83 -18.97
C CYS A 814 -23.72 -5.55 -19.27
N ILE A 815 -24.92 -5.67 -19.85
CA ILE A 815 -25.76 -4.51 -20.20
C ILE A 815 -26.93 -4.36 -19.21
N PHE A 816 -26.90 -3.27 -18.45
CA PHE A 816 -27.98 -2.82 -17.59
C PHE A 816 -28.96 -1.98 -18.42
N GLN A 817 -30.16 -2.50 -18.70
CA GLN A 817 -31.22 -1.71 -19.34
C GLN A 817 -32.27 -1.26 -18.33
N ASP A 818 -32.48 0.05 -18.24
CA ASP A 818 -33.58 0.64 -17.48
C ASP A 818 -34.90 0.49 -18.27
N THR A 819 -35.73 -0.47 -17.86
CA THR A 819 -37.02 -0.78 -18.46
C THR A 819 -38.11 0.24 -18.09
N SER A 820 -37.84 1.21 -17.21
CA SER A 820 -38.82 2.24 -16.82
C SER A 820 -39.01 3.34 -17.88
N LYS A 821 -38.13 3.40 -18.90
CA LYS A 821 -38.18 4.37 -20.01
C LYS A 821 -38.81 3.86 -21.30
N GLU A 822 -39.49 2.72 -21.30
CA GLU A 822 -40.29 2.32 -22.47
C GLU A 822 -41.46 3.30 -22.68
N THR A 823 -41.23 4.28 -23.56
CA THR A 823 -42.30 5.08 -24.15
C THR A 823 -43.08 4.14 -25.08
N PRO A 824 -44.42 4.07 -25.03
CA PRO A 824 -45.17 3.17 -25.90
C PRO A 824 -44.90 3.52 -27.35
N SER A 825 -44.40 2.55 -28.12
CA SER A 825 -44.17 2.73 -29.55
C SER A 825 -45.50 3.10 -30.22
N SER A 826 -45.54 4.31 -30.76
CA SER A 826 -46.64 4.76 -31.61
C SER A 826 -46.12 5.02 -33.01
N GLU A 827 -46.77 4.30 -33.92
CA GLU A 827 -47.03 4.64 -35.32
C GLU A 827 -45.87 4.63 -36.33
N GLU A 828 -45.96 3.59 -37.17
CA GLU A 828 -45.82 3.60 -38.63
C GLU A 828 -45.17 4.85 -39.26
N THR A 829 -44.03 4.66 -39.90
CA THR A 829 -43.62 5.50 -41.03
C THR A 829 -43.30 4.65 -42.26
N PRO A 830 -43.71 5.11 -43.46
CA PRO A 830 -43.76 4.29 -44.67
C PRO A 830 -42.45 4.34 -45.48
N SER A 831 -42.33 3.35 -46.36
CA SER A 831 -41.24 3.11 -47.31
C SER A 831 -40.87 4.30 -48.21
N SER A 832 -39.57 4.47 -48.46
CA SER A 832 -39.02 4.91 -49.77
C SER A 832 -37.53 4.54 -49.82
N GLU A 833 -37.16 3.51 -50.58
CA GLU A 833 -36.58 3.57 -51.93
C GLU A 833 -35.05 3.47 -51.92
N ALA A 834 -34.59 2.40 -52.55
CA ALA A 834 -33.21 2.00 -52.72
C ALA A 834 -32.52 2.78 -53.86
N THR A 835 -31.21 2.97 -53.74
CA THR A 835 -30.28 3.20 -54.86
C THR A 835 -28.90 2.58 -54.53
N PRO A 836 -28.09 2.23 -55.55
CA PRO A 836 -27.37 0.94 -55.65
C PRO A 836 -25.85 1.03 -55.37
N PRO A 837 -25.11 -0.11 -55.28
CA PRO A 837 -23.69 -0.10 -54.93
C PRO A 837 -22.79 0.26 -56.12
N PRO A 838 -21.58 0.80 -55.89
CA PRO A 838 -20.64 1.08 -56.97
C PRO A 838 -19.83 -0.17 -57.37
N GLU A 839 -19.48 -0.18 -58.67
CA GLU A 839 -18.95 -1.26 -59.51
C GLU A 839 -17.48 -1.66 -59.24
N GLU A 840 -17.20 -2.96 -59.45
CA GLU A 840 -15.88 -3.59 -59.67
C GLU A 840 -15.30 -3.29 -61.05
N ILE A 841 -13.98 -3.07 -61.19
CA ILE A 841 -13.11 -3.51 -62.32
C ILE A 841 -11.61 -3.49 -61.87
N PRO A 842 -10.63 -4.19 -62.50
CA PRO A 842 -10.31 -5.63 -62.43
C PRO A 842 -8.85 -5.96 -62.00
N SER A 843 -8.62 -7.26 -61.81
CA SER A 843 -7.36 -7.98 -61.56
C SER A 843 -6.28 -7.88 -62.66
N SER A 844 -5.01 -7.89 -62.23
CA SER A 844 -3.89 -8.39 -63.05
C SER A 844 -2.92 -9.22 -62.19
N GLU A 845 -2.74 -10.48 -62.56
CA GLU A 845 -1.77 -11.45 -62.05
C GLU A 845 -0.32 -11.07 -62.43
N GLU A 846 0.64 -11.33 -61.54
CA GLU A 846 1.94 -11.93 -61.90
C GLU A 846 2.61 -12.53 -60.64
N THR A 847 3.03 -13.80 -60.74
CA THR A 847 3.73 -14.58 -59.71
C THR A 847 5.25 -14.58 -59.93
N PRO A 848 6.04 -14.80 -58.86
CA PRO A 848 7.22 -15.68 -58.99
C PRO A 848 7.39 -16.70 -57.82
N PRO A 849 8.31 -17.69 -57.97
CA PRO A 849 8.20 -19.06 -57.41
C PRO A 849 9.07 -19.31 -56.13
N PRO A 850 9.01 -20.52 -55.52
CA PRO A 850 9.56 -20.80 -54.19
C PRO A 850 11.02 -21.25 -54.24
N VAL A 851 11.75 -21.09 -53.12
CA VAL A 851 13.12 -21.60 -52.97
C VAL A 851 13.26 -22.43 -51.69
N ASP A 852 13.89 -23.58 -51.90
CA ASP A 852 14.12 -24.72 -51.04
C ASP A 852 14.98 -24.47 -49.79
N THR A 853 14.74 -25.32 -48.79
CA THR A 853 15.69 -25.67 -47.72
C THR A 853 16.91 -26.43 -48.28
N PRO A 854 18.03 -26.41 -47.55
CA PRO A 854 18.61 -27.72 -47.24
C PRO A 854 19.11 -27.84 -45.79
N ALA A 855 18.97 -29.07 -45.29
CA ALA A 855 19.51 -29.55 -44.05
C ALA A 855 20.97 -30.06 -44.23
N ASN A 856 21.80 -29.75 -43.22
CA ASN A 856 22.66 -30.66 -42.46
C ASN A 856 23.72 -31.53 -43.17
N THR A 857 25.01 -31.26 -42.88
CA THR A 857 26.14 -32.19 -42.68
C THR A 857 27.26 -31.37 -42.02
N GLY A 858 28.01 -31.73 -40.99
CA GLY A 858 28.31 -33.00 -40.34
C GLY A 858 29.78 -32.92 -39.85
N ASN A 859 29.99 -33.33 -38.60
CA ASN A 859 31.21 -33.89 -38.01
C ASN A 859 32.48 -33.08 -37.70
N GLU A 860 32.85 -33.25 -36.42
CA GLU A 860 34.12 -33.80 -35.88
C GLU A 860 35.03 -32.89 -35.06
N ALA A 861 35.16 -33.31 -33.80
CA ALA A 861 36.11 -32.86 -32.80
C ALA A 861 37.50 -33.49 -33.01
N SER A 862 38.57 -32.78 -32.63
CA SER A 862 39.44 -33.11 -31.49
C SER A 862 40.91 -32.69 -31.65
N ALA A 863 41.47 -32.28 -30.50
CA ALA A 863 42.85 -32.38 -30.03
C ALA A 863 43.92 -31.36 -30.48
N GLY A 864 44.22 -30.44 -29.56
CA GLY A 864 45.44 -30.55 -28.74
C GLY A 864 46.62 -29.63 -29.08
N ILE A 865 47.03 -28.81 -28.11
CA ILE A 865 48.39 -28.76 -27.53
C ILE A 865 48.36 -27.92 -26.24
N CYS A 866 48.87 -28.51 -25.16
CA CYS A 866 49.10 -27.94 -23.83
C CYS A 866 50.37 -27.05 -23.78
N PHE A 867 50.40 -26.08 -22.86
CA PHE A 867 51.59 -25.84 -22.02
C PHE A 867 51.21 -25.32 -20.61
N PHE A 868 52.12 -25.61 -19.68
CA PHE A 868 51.99 -25.71 -18.23
C PHE A 868 51.92 -24.39 -17.44
N VAL A 869 51.27 -24.52 -16.28
CA VAL A 869 51.25 -23.62 -15.10
C VAL A 869 52.41 -23.95 -14.16
N VAL A 870 53.16 -22.91 -13.73
CA VAL A 870 53.83 -22.67 -12.42
C VAL A 870 54.18 -21.17 -12.43
N GLY A 871 53.94 -20.26 -11.48
CA GLY A 871 53.43 -20.24 -10.12
C GLY A 871 54.07 -19.02 -9.42
N MET A 872 53.29 -18.17 -8.71
CA MET A 872 53.64 -17.53 -7.41
C MET A 872 52.65 -16.40 -6.99
N ILE A 873 51.87 -16.72 -5.93
CA ILE A 873 51.52 -15.96 -4.72
C ILE A 873 50.94 -14.52 -4.84
N PRO A 874 49.67 -14.29 -4.41
CA PRO A 874 49.26 -13.05 -3.77
C PRO A 874 49.40 -13.15 -2.23
N PHE A 875 49.79 -12.03 -1.63
CA PHE A 875 49.88 -11.86 -0.18
C PHE A 875 48.51 -12.07 0.48
N VAL A 876 48.53 -12.86 1.54
CA VAL A 876 47.46 -13.04 2.51
C VAL A 876 47.71 -12.05 3.65
N VAL A 877 46.72 -11.22 3.99
CA VAL A 877 46.62 -10.61 5.32
C VAL A 877 45.54 -11.37 6.07
N ILE A 878 46.00 -12.28 6.93
CA ILE A 878 45.22 -12.89 8.00
C ILE A 878 45.27 -11.92 9.19
N LEU A 879 44.11 -11.54 9.72
CA LEU A 879 43.97 -11.15 11.12
C LEU A 879 42.98 -12.12 11.77
N LEU A 880 43.53 -13.21 12.30
CA LEU A 880 42.88 -14.08 13.27
C LEU A 880 43.14 -13.53 14.69
N ALA A 881 42.13 -13.72 15.53
CA ALA A 881 42.02 -13.33 16.93
C ALA A 881 43.24 -13.61 17.83
N GLY A 882 43.45 -12.73 18.84
CA GLY A 882 44.03 -13.14 20.14
C GLY A 882 45.28 -12.38 20.64
N GLY A 883 45.08 -11.19 21.22
CA GLY A 883 45.68 -10.67 22.47
C GLY A 883 47.20 -10.61 22.70
N PHE A 884 47.68 -9.43 23.13
CA PHE A 884 48.61 -9.34 24.27
C PHE A 884 48.51 -7.99 25.01
N VAL A 885 48.56 -8.15 26.33
CA VAL A 885 48.57 -7.19 27.45
C VAL A 885 49.85 -6.35 27.49
N LEU A 886 49.77 -5.11 28.02
CA LEU A 886 50.80 -4.59 28.92
C LEU A 886 50.31 -3.44 29.85
N LEU A 887 50.26 -3.83 31.14
CA LEU A 887 50.01 -3.11 32.41
C LEU A 887 48.59 -2.67 32.77
#